data_AF-D3LBD0-F1
#
_entry.id   AF-D3LBD0-F1
#
_cell.length_a   1.000
_cell.length_b   1.000
_cell.length_c   1.000
_cell.angle_alpha   90.00
_cell.angle_beta   90.00
_cell.angle_gamma   90.00
#
_symmetry.space_group_name_H-M   'P 1'
#
loop_
_entity.id
_entity.type
_entity.pdbx_description
1 polymer ?
#
loop_
_entity_poly.entity_id
_entity_poly.type
_entity_poly.pdbx_seq_one_letter_code
_entity_poly.pdbx_strand_id
1 'polypeptide(L)'
;MLTENKNSKYLVNRELSWLKFNDRVLAQANDQRHPLLERARFLSITQKNLDEWFMVRLASIHQMVQLRLKSKDPTGLSPTEELDVISLAAGAQLKKQHSLYARSLVPMLAKKHINILGIDELEESQYDWLEKYFQQEILPILTPMADDGTRPFPFLSNDSLNLGIRIVANPTKKKKSKTENYAFIQVPKNLQRVIKLPIGVGQTYVLIEDVIREYINLLFQGYKIQEVTAFHLLRDMELSIAEEDSPNLLKEVQTQLKKRERGQVIRLVAEKKMSKKLEKHLQKALPLNKRRIYRVSGPVDLAFLDTLIKQVQIPELIYQPFQPRTELSLMGKGIFKTIADHDVLLQHPYDDYGPVVNLINQAADDDQTMAIKMTLYRVSDHSPIVAALGRAAEAGKQVTTLVEVKARFDEENNVHWAEELEKQGVHVIYGLPNLKVHAKMTLIIRKESSGIKRYMHVGTGNYNEVTARLYTDISLFTSNDLLADDLAQVFNYLTGYFAPKNLKIAHISPNGIADHLEKLIDAESEAELKGQISGIWIKANSLNDTNIIEHLIYASQTGVPIHLLIRGIETLKPEIKSVTNKIKVHSIVGRFLEHSRIYRFANNGNPLTYISSADLMPRNLYRRVELLVPIVDPKCESELAEIFETMWADTVNMWKMKSDGSYARHSKRRRRVDSQALFMEQEFVADRFAEKFVGDEYVRLKVGEFMTKFAIIDLGSNSIRMTISQYRKNGEYEVLGRFQEMVRLSAGMGRKRVLQSDAIDRTIQAVKEFKKEIAKYDQINVRAVATAAVRQASNQEEFLERFQSALDQPLEVISGIQEAHYDYMGIIETLPIDNALILDTGGASLEMVMVRDRKEIHAISLPVGAVNISETYLEKDKISAVSFFKSSTALQRLFRDVSWLLEVRNFPIVAIGGSNRTLAKISRRQREVVGLPIHGYHLPSDEANHIFEQVLGSNLKERGDLPGLAKNRADIIVGGMLPIIKLFQYIDSDQVIFSQSGLREGILFEEIQKVTGHEVLDPRVDESVDTESDET
;
A
#
# COMPACT_ATOMS: atom_id res chain seq x y z
N MET A 1 -11.92 -41.31 7.84
CA MET A 1 -13.21 -41.45 8.54
C MET A 1 -13.83 -40.07 8.67
N LEU A 2 -14.93 -39.82 7.97
CA LEU A 2 -15.70 -38.57 8.04
C LEU A 2 -16.52 -38.57 9.33
N THR A 3 -15.90 -38.22 10.46
CA THR A 3 -16.63 -37.97 11.69
C THR A 3 -17.54 -36.76 11.49
N GLU A 4 -18.80 -36.88 11.92
CA GLU A 4 -19.72 -35.75 12.07
C GLU A 4 -18.97 -34.56 12.67
N ASN A 5 -18.90 -33.45 11.92
CA ASN A 5 -18.12 -32.30 12.34
C ASN A 5 -18.74 -31.71 13.62
N LYS A 6 -18.17 -32.04 14.79
CA LYS A 6 -18.62 -31.59 16.12
C LYS A 6 -18.77 -30.07 16.20
N ASN A 7 -18.09 -29.34 15.30
CA ASN A 7 -18.06 -27.89 15.23
C ASN A 7 -19.05 -27.28 14.22
N SER A 8 -19.88 -28.06 13.53
CA SER A 8 -20.86 -27.54 12.54
C SER A 8 -21.67 -26.33 13.05
N LYS A 9 -22.09 -26.35 14.32
CA LYS A 9 -22.84 -25.24 14.95
C LYS A 9 -22.03 -23.93 15.08
N TYR A 10 -20.71 -24.01 15.11
CA TYR A 10 -19.79 -22.87 15.15
C TYR A 10 -19.41 -22.35 13.75
N LEU A 11 -19.93 -22.98 12.69
CA LEU A 11 -19.63 -22.61 11.31
C LEU A 11 -20.80 -21.89 10.63
N VAL A 12 -20.46 -21.10 9.61
CA VAL A 12 -21.37 -20.52 8.61
C VAL A 12 -21.10 -21.20 7.27
N ASN A 13 -22.15 -21.48 6.50
CA ASN A 13 -21.97 -22.03 5.15
C ASN A 13 -21.11 -21.08 4.30
N ARG A 14 -20.15 -21.67 3.58
CA ARG A 14 -19.15 -20.95 2.79
C ARG A 14 -19.76 -19.98 1.77
N GLU A 15 -20.75 -20.43 1.02
CA GLU A 15 -21.35 -19.63 -0.05
C GLU A 15 -22.28 -18.55 0.52
N LEU A 16 -22.95 -18.81 1.64
CA LEU A 16 -23.66 -17.77 2.39
C LEU A 16 -22.69 -16.72 2.97
N SER A 17 -21.52 -17.13 3.42
CA SER A 17 -20.46 -16.20 3.85
C SER A 17 -19.97 -15.34 2.68
N TRP A 18 -19.82 -15.91 1.48
CA TRP A 18 -19.52 -15.15 0.27
C TRP A 18 -20.61 -14.13 -0.10
N LEU A 19 -21.90 -14.51 -0.01
CA LEU A 19 -23.00 -13.56 -0.23
C LEU A 19 -22.98 -12.42 0.80
N LYS A 20 -22.63 -12.69 2.06
CA LYS A 20 -22.45 -11.66 3.09
C LYS A 20 -21.28 -10.72 2.77
N PHE A 21 -20.20 -11.23 2.18
CA PHE A 21 -19.14 -10.38 1.64
C PHE A 21 -19.69 -9.45 0.55
N ASN A 22 -20.43 -9.97 -0.42
CA ASN A 22 -20.99 -9.14 -1.49
C ASN A 22 -22.06 -8.15 -0.97
N ASP A 23 -22.76 -8.48 0.13
CA ASP A 23 -23.65 -7.53 0.83
C ASP A 23 -22.88 -6.34 1.42
N ARG A 24 -21.63 -6.53 1.88
CA ARG A 24 -20.76 -5.43 2.34
C ARG A 24 -20.26 -4.57 1.18
N VAL A 25 -20.03 -5.16 0.00
CA VAL A 25 -19.73 -4.41 -1.23
C VAL A 25 -20.94 -3.59 -1.66
N LEU A 26 -22.13 -4.19 -1.65
CA LEU A 26 -23.39 -3.50 -1.93
C LEU A 26 -23.63 -2.33 -0.96
N ALA A 27 -23.24 -2.48 0.31
CA ALA A 27 -23.36 -1.41 1.29
C ALA A 27 -22.51 -0.17 0.93
N GLN A 28 -21.40 -0.32 0.20
CA GLN A 28 -20.61 0.81 -0.28
C GLN A 28 -21.36 1.63 -1.34
N ALA A 29 -22.20 1.01 -2.17
CA ALA A 29 -23.06 1.75 -3.11
C ALA A 29 -24.09 2.66 -2.42
N ASN A 30 -24.40 2.41 -1.14
CA ASN A 30 -25.26 3.26 -0.32
C ASN A 30 -24.49 4.23 0.59
N ASP A 31 -23.16 4.18 0.59
CA ASP A 31 -22.33 5.00 1.47
C ASP A 31 -22.09 6.38 0.87
N GLN A 32 -22.58 7.43 1.53
CA GLN A 32 -22.50 8.80 1.05
C GLN A 32 -21.09 9.41 1.13
N ARG A 33 -20.13 8.73 1.78
CA ARG A 33 -18.73 9.15 1.81
C ARG A 33 -18.05 8.96 0.45
N HIS A 34 -18.60 8.08 -0.39
CA HIS A 34 -18.10 7.84 -1.73
C HIS A 34 -18.75 8.82 -2.73
N PRO A 35 -17.98 9.33 -3.71
CA PRO A 35 -18.53 10.09 -4.83
C PRO A 35 -19.63 9.31 -5.56
N LEU A 36 -20.57 10.04 -6.19
CA LEU A 36 -21.81 9.43 -6.70
C LEU A 36 -21.57 8.38 -7.79
N LEU A 37 -20.62 8.59 -8.70
CA LEU A 37 -20.30 7.60 -9.74
C LEU A 37 -19.52 6.42 -9.17
N GLU A 38 -18.80 6.59 -8.05
CA GLU A 38 -18.17 5.46 -7.35
C GLU A 38 -19.20 4.59 -6.64
N ARG A 39 -20.29 5.19 -6.13
CA ARG A 39 -21.44 4.42 -5.65
C ARG A 39 -22.11 3.62 -6.76
N ALA A 40 -22.22 4.17 -7.96
CA ALA A 40 -22.65 3.43 -9.14
C ALA A 40 -21.67 2.30 -9.49
N ARG A 41 -20.36 2.56 -9.38
CA ARG A 41 -19.31 1.55 -9.60
C ARG A 41 -19.42 0.40 -8.61
N PHE A 42 -19.64 0.64 -7.33
CA PHE A 42 -19.87 -0.42 -6.35
C PHE A 42 -21.10 -1.26 -6.67
N LEU A 43 -22.16 -0.66 -7.23
CA LEU A 43 -23.35 -1.39 -7.64
C LEU A 43 -23.10 -2.30 -8.85
N SER A 44 -22.28 -1.82 -9.80
CA SER A 44 -21.76 -2.60 -10.93
C SER A 44 -20.86 -3.75 -10.46
N ILE A 45 -19.91 -3.47 -9.55
CA ILE A 45 -19.04 -4.49 -8.94
C ILE A 45 -19.88 -5.57 -8.22
N THR A 46 -20.90 -5.16 -7.46
CA THR A 46 -21.80 -6.09 -6.77
C THR A 46 -22.50 -7.03 -7.77
N GLN A 47 -22.94 -6.51 -8.92
CA GLN A 47 -23.55 -7.29 -10.00
C GLN A 47 -22.55 -8.30 -10.58
N LYS A 48 -21.39 -7.81 -11.01
CA LYS A 48 -20.35 -8.64 -11.65
C LYS A 48 -19.84 -9.74 -10.73
N ASN A 49 -19.62 -9.43 -9.46
CA ASN A 49 -19.25 -10.41 -8.44
C ASN A 49 -20.30 -11.52 -8.35
N LEU A 50 -21.59 -11.13 -8.29
CA LEU A 50 -22.69 -12.08 -8.18
C LEU A 50 -22.75 -12.98 -9.43
N ASP A 51 -22.62 -12.39 -10.62
CA ASP A 51 -22.63 -13.12 -11.88
C ASP A 51 -21.47 -14.13 -11.98
N GLU A 52 -20.24 -13.72 -11.64
CA GLU A 52 -19.09 -14.63 -11.56
C GLU A 52 -19.34 -15.78 -10.57
N TRP A 53 -19.85 -15.45 -9.38
CA TRP A 53 -20.11 -16.44 -8.35
C TRP A 53 -21.18 -17.46 -8.79
N PHE A 54 -22.22 -17.04 -9.50
CA PHE A 54 -23.15 -17.98 -10.14
C PHE A 54 -22.43 -18.86 -11.16
N MET A 55 -21.71 -18.24 -12.12
CA MET A 55 -21.03 -18.92 -13.24
C MET A 55 -20.01 -19.97 -12.80
N VAL A 56 -19.41 -19.80 -11.62
CA VAL A 56 -18.31 -20.63 -11.17
C VAL A 56 -18.65 -21.46 -9.94
N ARG A 57 -19.14 -20.84 -8.86
CA ARG A 57 -19.26 -21.53 -7.57
C ARG A 57 -20.56 -22.30 -7.46
N LEU A 58 -21.68 -21.66 -7.85
CA LEU A 58 -22.96 -22.35 -7.83
C LEU A 58 -23.02 -23.49 -8.85
N ALA A 59 -22.30 -23.34 -9.98
CA ALA A 59 -22.13 -24.39 -10.98
C ALA A 59 -21.61 -25.70 -10.35
N SER A 60 -20.52 -25.64 -9.56
CA SER A 60 -19.98 -26.83 -8.90
C SER A 60 -20.98 -27.56 -7.98
N ILE A 61 -21.79 -26.82 -7.21
CA ILE A 61 -22.81 -27.42 -6.33
C ILE A 61 -23.96 -28.00 -7.16
N HIS A 62 -24.33 -27.32 -8.25
CA HIS A 62 -25.36 -27.81 -9.17
C HIS A 62 -24.94 -29.11 -9.85
N GLN A 63 -23.67 -29.26 -10.23
CA GLN A 63 -23.10 -30.52 -10.73
C GLN A 63 -23.18 -31.63 -9.68
N MET A 64 -22.86 -31.36 -8.41
CA MET A 64 -23.00 -32.36 -7.33
C MET A 64 -24.45 -32.86 -7.17
N VAL A 65 -25.44 -31.97 -7.32
CA VAL A 65 -26.86 -32.34 -7.31
C VAL A 65 -27.24 -33.21 -8.51
N GLN A 66 -26.72 -32.90 -9.71
CA GLN A 66 -26.94 -33.72 -10.91
C GLN A 66 -26.34 -35.12 -10.77
N LEU A 67 -25.13 -35.21 -10.20
CA LEU A 67 -24.45 -36.46 -9.88
C LEU A 67 -25.06 -37.20 -8.68
N ARG A 68 -26.11 -36.65 -8.06
CA ARG A 68 -26.82 -37.22 -6.89
C ARG A 68 -25.89 -37.50 -5.70
N LEU A 69 -24.86 -36.68 -5.53
CA LEU A 69 -23.95 -36.79 -4.39
C LEU A 69 -24.70 -36.41 -3.10
N LYS A 70 -24.44 -37.16 -2.03
CA LYS A 70 -25.05 -36.97 -0.70
C LYS A 70 -24.08 -36.44 0.36
N SER A 71 -22.83 -36.16 -0.03
CA SER A 71 -21.82 -35.59 0.86
C SER A 71 -22.29 -34.22 1.36
N LYS A 72 -22.40 -34.09 2.68
CA LYS A 72 -22.80 -32.84 3.31
C LYS A 72 -21.63 -31.86 3.39
N ASP A 73 -21.95 -30.58 3.38
CA ASP A 73 -20.96 -29.53 3.68
C ASP A 73 -20.55 -29.55 5.17
N PRO A 74 -19.51 -28.80 5.59
CA PRO A 74 -19.10 -28.72 6.99
C PRO A 74 -20.17 -28.20 7.97
N THR A 75 -21.23 -27.55 7.48
CA THR A 75 -22.38 -27.13 8.29
C THR A 75 -23.47 -28.20 8.39
N GLY A 76 -23.38 -29.28 7.62
CA GLY A 76 -24.30 -30.41 7.63
C GLY A 76 -25.41 -30.34 6.58
N LEU A 77 -25.37 -29.38 5.65
CA LEU A 77 -26.34 -29.26 4.55
C LEU A 77 -25.99 -30.23 3.42
N SER A 78 -26.99 -30.89 2.85
CA SER A 78 -26.83 -31.61 1.59
C SER A 78 -26.74 -30.63 0.41
N PRO A 79 -26.16 -31.03 -0.75
CA PRO A 79 -26.05 -30.15 -1.91
C PRO A 79 -27.39 -29.56 -2.38
N THR A 80 -28.49 -30.28 -2.19
CA THR A 80 -29.83 -29.78 -2.55
C THR A 80 -30.34 -28.72 -1.57
N GLU A 81 -30.18 -28.95 -0.27
CA GLU A 81 -30.53 -27.97 0.77
C GLU A 81 -29.66 -26.72 0.67
N GLU A 82 -28.36 -26.90 0.40
CA GLU A 82 -27.41 -25.81 0.19
C GLU A 82 -27.84 -24.92 -0.99
N LEU A 83 -28.11 -25.49 -2.17
CA LEU A 83 -28.62 -24.73 -3.32
C LEU A 83 -29.91 -23.95 -3.00
N ASP A 84 -30.79 -24.53 -2.19
CA ASP A 84 -32.08 -23.92 -1.84
C ASP A 84 -31.91 -22.67 -0.97
N VAL A 85 -31.12 -22.78 0.09
CA VAL A 85 -30.85 -21.66 1.01
C VAL A 85 -30.07 -20.56 0.29
N ILE A 86 -29.10 -20.95 -0.53
CA ILE A 86 -28.30 -20.04 -1.34
C ILE A 86 -29.16 -19.29 -2.37
N SER A 87 -30.02 -19.99 -3.10
CA SER A 87 -30.87 -19.38 -4.14
C SER A 87 -31.80 -18.32 -3.55
N LEU A 88 -32.33 -18.58 -2.34
CA LEU A 88 -33.16 -17.63 -1.60
C LEU A 88 -32.36 -16.38 -1.17
N ALA A 89 -31.16 -16.58 -0.62
CA ALA A 89 -30.29 -15.50 -0.18
C ALA A 89 -29.83 -14.62 -1.35
N ALA A 90 -29.41 -15.22 -2.47
CA ALA A 90 -29.04 -14.50 -3.69
C ALA A 90 -30.23 -13.69 -4.26
N GLY A 91 -31.44 -14.25 -4.25
CA GLY A 91 -32.65 -13.53 -4.66
C GLY A 91 -32.98 -12.34 -3.75
N ALA A 92 -32.69 -12.42 -2.46
CA ALA A 92 -32.83 -11.29 -1.54
C ALA A 92 -31.78 -10.19 -1.81
N GLN A 93 -30.52 -10.56 -2.04
CA GLN A 93 -29.46 -9.61 -2.42
C GLN A 93 -29.78 -8.87 -3.73
N LEU A 94 -30.23 -9.60 -4.76
CA LEU A 94 -30.60 -9.01 -6.05
C LEU A 94 -31.75 -7.99 -5.91
N LYS A 95 -32.73 -8.26 -5.06
CA LYS A 95 -33.82 -7.31 -4.74
C LYS A 95 -33.30 -6.06 -4.03
N LYS A 96 -32.37 -6.22 -3.06
CA LYS A 96 -31.74 -5.07 -2.37
C LYS A 96 -30.99 -4.19 -3.38
N GLN A 97 -30.21 -4.81 -4.27
CA GLN A 97 -29.42 -4.13 -5.30
C GLN A 97 -30.31 -3.29 -6.23
N HIS A 98 -31.40 -3.86 -6.76
CA HIS A 98 -32.34 -3.13 -7.62
C HIS A 98 -33.13 -2.07 -6.88
N SER A 99 -33.46 -2.30 -5.60
CA SER A 99 -34.07 -1.25 -4.78
C SER A 99 -33.12 -0.07 -4.58
N LEU A 100 -31.83 -0.31 -4.37
CA LEU A 100 -30.82 0.74 -4.23
C LEU A 100 -30.64 1.51 -5.54
N TYR A 101 -30.59 0.80 -6.68
CA TYR A 101 -30.59 1.41 -8.01
C TYR A 101 -31.77 2.39 -8.19
N ALA A 102 -32.99 1.87 -8.05
CA ALA A 102 -34.20 2.61 -8.40
C ALA A 102 -34.55 3.72 -7.40
N ARG A 103 -34.37 3.48 -6.10
CA ARG A 103 -34.84 4.42 -5.05
C ARG A 103 -33.77 5.40 -4.57
N SER A 104 -32.49 5.14 -4.85
CA SER A 104 -31.38 5.97 -4.36
C SER A 104 -30.51 6.47 -5.52
N LEU A 105 -29.90 5.56 -6.29
CA LEU A 105 -28.91 5.96 -7.29
C LEU A 105 -29.52 6.80 -8.42
N VAL A 106 -30.57 6.32 -9.09
CA VAL A 106 -31.20 7.02 -10.22
C VAL A 106 -31.69 8.43 -9.84
N PRO A 107 -32.45 8.62 -8.74
CA PRO A 107 -32.85 9.97 -8.31
C PRO A 107 -31.66 10.90 -7.99
N MET A 108 -30.55 10.36 -7.47
CA MET A 108 -29.36 11.17 -7.17
C MET A 108 -28.59 11.56 -8.43
N LEU A 109 -28.53 10.70 -9.43
CA LEU A 109 -27.95 11.01 -10.75
C LEU A 109 -28.76 12.11 -11.45
N ALA A 110 -30.09 12.04 -11.40
CA ALA A 110 -30.97 13.05 -11.99
C ALA A 110 -30.74 14.45 -11.36
N LYS A 111 -30.51 14.52 -10.04
CA LYS A 111 -30.13 15.78 -9.34
C LYS A 111 -28.79 16.37 -9.80
N LYS A 112 -27.95 15.56 -10.45
CA LYS A 112 -26.68 15.98 -11.08
C LYS A 112 -26.81 16.11 -12.60
N HIS A 113 -28.02 16.20 -13.12
CA HIS A 113 -28.33 16.29 -14.55
C HIS A 113 -27.81 15.10 -15.37
N ILE A 114 -27.72 13.92 -14.75
CA ILE A 114 -27.43 12.63 -15.39
C ILE A 114 -28.74 11.84 -15.38
N ASN A 115 -29.44 11.79 -16.51
CA ASN A 115 -30.78 11.22 -16.59
C ASN A 115 -30.73 9.88 -17.31
N ILE A 116 -31.26 8.83 -16.69
CA ILE A 116 -31.52 7.54 -17.34
C ILE A 116 -33.03 7.46 -17.51
N LEU A 117 -33.51 7.70 -18.72
CA LEU A 117 -34.94 7.90 -19.01
C LEU A 117 -35.55 6.70 -19.73
N GLY A 118 -36.84 6.47 -19.47
CA GLY A 118 -37.70 5.67 -20.33
C GLY A 118 -38.04 6.42 -21.62
N ILE A 119 -38.50 5.67 -22.64
CA ILE A 119 -38.86 6.24 -23.95
C ILE A 119 -40.03 7.23 -23.83
N ASP A 120 -40.96 6.97 -22.91
CA ASP A 120 -42.12 7.81 -22.61
C ASP A 120 -41.79 9.12 -21.89
N GLU A 121 -40.55 9.26 -21.39
CA GLU A 121 -40.05 10.46 -20.71
C GLU A 121 -39.22 11.35 -21.64
N LEU A 122 -39.03 10.96 -22.91
CA LEU A 122 -38.23 11.72 -23.88
C LEU A 122 -38.98 12.93 -24.43
N GLU A 123 -38.23 13.99 -24.71
CA GLU A 123 -38.72 15.12 -25.51
C GLU A 123 -38.94 14.70 -26.98
N GLU A 124 -39.83 15.37 -27.69
CA GLU A 124 -40.14 15.06 -29.10
C GLU A 124 -38.88 15.04 -29.98
N SER A 125 -37.98 16.02 -29.80
CA SER A 125 -36.71 16.08 -30.55
C SER A 125 -35.76 14.92 -30.23
N GLN A 126 -35.78 14.41 -29.00
CA GLN A 126 -35.00 13.26 -28.57
C GLN A 126 -35.57 11.96 -29.14
N TYR A 127 -36.90 11.84 -29.15
CA TYR A 127 -37.61 10.71 -29.74
C TYR A 127 -37.33 10.61 -31.25
N ASP A 128 -37.46 11.72 -31.98
CA ASP A 128 -37.20 11.78 -33.43
C ASP A 128 -35.74 11.39 -33.78
N TRP A 129 -34.79 11.82 -32.96
CA TRP A 129 -33.39 11.42 -33.13
C TRP A 129 -33.22 9.93 -32.88
N LEU A 130 -33.83 9.41 -31.81
CA LEU A 130 -33.72 8.02 -31.43
C LEU A 130 -34.35 7.08 -32.46
N GLU A 131 -35.46 7.49 -33.08
CA GLU A 131 -36.08 6.75 -34.19
C GLU A 131 -35.11 6.61 -35.37
N LYS A 132 -34.50 7.72 -35.80
CA LYS A 132 -33.51 7.72 -36.90
C LYS A 132 -32.30 6.86 -36.55
N TYR A 133 -31.77 7.03 -35.34
CA TYR A 133 -30.65 6.22 -34.85
C TYR A 133 -31.00 4.73 -34.81
N PHE A 134 -32.20 4.36 -34.37
CA PHE A 134 -32.66 2.98 -34.38
C PHE A 134 -32.71 2.42 -35.81
N GLN A 135 -33.33 3.12 -36.75
CA GLN A 135 -33.46 2.65 -38.13
C GLN A 135 -32.12 2.52 -38.86
N GLN A 136 -31.18 3.42 -38.60
CA GLN A 136 -29.89 3.49 -39.31
C GLN A 136 -28.81 2.60 -38.69
N GLU A 137 -28.71 2.56 -37.36
CA GLU A 137 -27.56 1.95 -36.66
C GLU A 137 -27.92 0.66 -35.92
N ILE A 138 -29.13 0.55 -35.38
CA ILE A 138 -29.54 -0.60 -34.54
C ILE A 138 -30.23 -1.67 -35.40
N LEU A 139 -31.31 -1.30 -36.09
CA LEU A 139 -32.18 -2.20 -36.83
C LEU A 139 -31.44 -3.10 -37.84
N PRO A 140 -30.46 -2.61 -38.63
CA PRO A 140 -29.76 -3.45 -39.60
C PRO A 140 -28.94 -4.60 -38.99
N ILE A 141 -28.59 -4.49 -37.71
CA ILE A 141 -27.75 -5.46 -36.99
C ILE A 141 -28.62 -6.44 -36.17
N LEU A 142 -29.88 -6.10 -35.90
CA LEU A 142 -30.79 -6.97 -35.16
C LEU A 142 -31.27 -8.16 -36.01
N THR A 143 -31.13 -9.36 -35.45
CA THR A 143 -31.62 -10.59 -36.09
C THR A 143 -32.66 -11.27 -35.18
N PRO A 144 -33.96 -11.28 -35.55
CA PRO A 144 -34.98 -11.99 -34.80
C PRO A 144 -34.88 -13.50 -35.02
N MET A 145 -34.90 -14.26 -33.93
CA MET A 145 -34.82 -15.72 -33.91
C MET A 145 -36.18 -16.31 -33.56
N ALA A 146 -36.90 -16.83 -34.55
CA ALA A 146 -38.22 -17.44 -34.35
C ALA A 146 -38.12 -18.83 -33.69
N ASP A 147 -39.05 -19.11 -32.77
CA ASP A 147 -39.29 -20.42 -32.18
C ASP A 147 -40.74 -20.82 -32.41
N ASP A 148 -40.96 -21.57 -33.49
CA ASP A 148 -42.26 -21.98 -34.02
C ASP A 148 -42.48 -23.51 -33.94
N GLY A 149 -41.63 -24.22 -33.21
CA GLY A 149 -41.66 -25.68 -33.07
C GLY A 149 -41.21 -26.47 -34.31
N THR A 150 -40.95 -25.82 -35.44
CA THR A 150 -40.40 -26.46 -36.65
C THR A 150 -38.88 -26.39 -36.71
N ARG A 151 -38.28 -25.56 -35.85
CA ARG A 151 -36.84 -25.32 -35.74
C ARG A 151 -36.40 -25.58 -34.29
N PRO A 152 -35.15 -25.98 -34.04
CA PRO A 152 -34.63 -26.05 -32.68
C PRO A 152 -34.62 -24.66 -32.03
N PHE A 153 -34.80 -24.63 -30.70
CA PHE A 153 -34.70 -23.39 -29.93
C PHE A 153 -33.37 -22.68 -30.21
N PRO A 154 -33.37 -21.35 -30.45
CA PRO A 154 -32.15 -20.62 -30.79
C PRO A 154 -31.12 -20.68 -29.67
N PHE A 155 -29.85 -20.77 -30.05
CA PHE A 155 -28.77 -20.69 -29.09
C PHE A 155 -28.63 -19.25 -28.57
N LEU A 156 -28.73 -19.08 -27.25
CA LEU A 156 -28.51 -17.80 -26.57
C LEU A 156 -27.17 -17.84 -25.82
N SER A 157 -26.32 -16.85 -26.05
CA SER A 157 -24.92 -16.80 -25.59
C SER A 157 -24.84 -16.54 -24.09
N ASN A 158 -23.75 -16.96 -23.44
CA ASN A 158 -23.49 -16.61 -22.04
C ASN A 158 -23.36 -15.08 -21.86
N ASP A 159 -23.80 -14.57 -20.71
CA ASP A 159 -23.68 -13.17 -20.32
C ASP A 159 -24.23 -12.23 -21.41
N SER A 160 -25.41 -12.58 -21.93
CA SER A 160 -26.06 -11.84 -23.01
C SER A 160 -27.38 -11.22 -22.56
N LEU A 161 -27.63 -10.00 -23.06
CA LEU A 161 -28.93 -9.34 -22.97
C LEU A 161 -29.83 -9.86 -24.08
N ASN A 162 -31.01 -10.33 -23.71
CA ASN A 162 -31.98 -10.93 -24.63
C ASN A 162 -33.35 -10.30 -24.46
N LEU A 163 -34.13 -10.21 -25.54
CA LEU A 163 -35.54 -9.89 -25.51
C LEU A 163 -36.34 -11.12 -25.92
N GLY A 164 -37.29 -11.53 -25.09
CA GLY A 164 -38.28 -12.55 -25.40
C GLY A 164 -39.57 -11.89 -25.87
N ILE A 165 -40.00 -12.26 -27.07
CA ILE A 165 -41.17 -11.68 -27.73
C ILE A 165 -42.25 -12.76 -27.85
N ARG A 166 -43.47 -12.44 -27.42
CA ARG A 166 -44.67 -13.27 -27.66
C ARG A 166 -45.53 -12.59 -28.71
N ILE A 167 -45.82 -13.29 -29.79
CA ILE A 167 -46.53 -12.73 -30.95
C ILE A 167 -47.70 -13.61 -31.37
N VAL A 168 -48.70 -13.01 -32.00
CA VAL A 168 -49.83 -13.74 -32.63
C VAL A 168 -49.94 -13.25 -34.06
N ALA A 169 -50.05 -14.16 -35.02
CA ALA A 169 -50.23 -13.77 -36.42
C ALA A 169 -51.51 -12.94 -36.60
N ASN A 170 -51.45 -11.88 -37.41
CA ASN A 170 -52.64 -11.08 -37.68
C ASN A 170 -53.71 -11.94 -38.37
N PRO A 171 -55.00 -11.77 -38.04
CA PRO A 171 -56.07 -12.57 -38.62
C PRO A 171 -56.13 -12.36 -40.14
N THR A 172 -56.01 -13.44 -40.91
CA THR A 172 -56.22 -13.43 -42.37
C THR A 172 -57.59 -14.02 -42.70
N LYS A 173 -58.19 -13.63 -43.84
CA LYS A 173 -59.53 -14.06 -44.28
C LYS A 173 -59.74 -15.59 -44.35
N LYS A 174 -58.67 -16.41 -44.30
CA LYS A 174 -58.70 -17.88 -44.46
C LYS A 174 -58.24 -18.70 -43.24
N LYS A 175 -57.69 -18.10 -42.17
CA LYS A 175 -57.28 -18.84 -40.95
C LYS A 175 -57.53 -18.03 -39.67
N LYS A 176 -58.41 -18.54 -38.80
CA LYS A 176 -58.63 -18.04 -37.41
C LYS A 176 -57.60 -18.59 -36.40
N SER A 177 -56.36 -18.87 -36.83
CA SER A 177 -55.38 -19.47 -35.92
C SER A 177 -54.92 -18.44 -34.89
N LYS A 178 -55.32 -18.61 -33.62
CA LYS A 178 -54.80 -17.88 -32.45
C LYS A 178 -53.52 -18.52 -31.90
N THR A 179 -52.71 -19.14 -32.75
CA THR A 179 -51.44 -19.75 -32.32
C THR A 179 -50.49 -18.66 -31.87
N GLU A 180 -50.14 -18.69 -30.58
CA GLU A 180 -49.10 -17.85 -30.00
C GLU A 180 -47.73 -18.41 -30.43
N ASN A 181 -46.91 -17.56 -31.04
CA ASN A 181 -45.54 -17.87 -31.41
C ASN A 181 -44.58 -17.11 -30.51
N TYR A 182 -43.35 -17.60 -30.42
CA TYR A 182 -42.27 -16.97 -29.67
C TYR A 182 -41.15 -16.56 -30.61
N ALA A 183 -40.48 -15.46 -30.28
CA ALA A 183 -39.26 -15.04 -30.95
C ALA A 183 -38.30 -14.44 -29.93
N PHE A 184 -37.02 -14.45 -30.26
CA PHE A 184 -35.96 -13.95 -29.40
C PHE A 184 -35.03 -13.02 -30.17
N ILE A 185 -34.59 -11.95 -29.52
CA ILE A 185 -33.54 -11.08 -30.03
C ILE A 185 -32.41 -11.09 -29.00
N GLN A 186 -31.24 -11.58 -29.39
CA GLN A 186 -30.02 -11.41 -28.60
C GLN A 186 -29.38 -10.10 -29.01
N VAL A 187 -29.16 -9.19 -28.06
CA VAL A 187 -28.52 -7.90 -28.34
C VAL A 187 -27.05 -8.14 -28.68
N PRO A 188 -26.58 -7.76 -29.88
CA PRO A 188 -25.18 -7.93 -30.28
C PRO A 188 -24.21 -7.15 -29.38
N LYS A 189 -23.06 -7.75 -29.04
CA LYS A 189 -22.05 -7.15 -28.14
C LYS A 189 -21.38 -5.89 -28.71
N ASN A 190 -21.38 -5.72 -30.02
CA ASN A 190 -20.86 -4.53 -30.70
C ASN A 190 -21.82 -3.33 -30.62
N LEU A 191 -23.08 -3.53 -30.19
CA LEU A 191 -23.98 -2.43 -29.89
C LEU A 191 -23.78 -1.93 -28.46
N GLN A 192 -23.73 -0.62 -28.29
CA GLN A 192 -23.65 -0.02 -26.97
C GLN A 192 -25.00 -0.14 -26.26
N ARG A 193 -25.01 -0.79 -25.08
CA ARG A 193 -26.22 -0.93 -24.27
C ARG A 193 -26.72 0.41 -23.71
N VAL A 194 -25.80 1.33 -23.41
CA VAL A 194 -26.08 2.68 -22.90
C VAL A 194 -25.94 3.66 -24.04
N ILE A 195 -27.05 4.23 -24.49
CA ILE A 195 -27.10 5.18 -25.60
C ILE A 195 -27.21 6.59 -25.01
N LYS A 196 -26.20 7.43 -25.27
CA LYS A 196 -26.22 8.85 -24.91
C LYS A 196 -26.97 9.63 -25.98
N LEU A 197 -28.02 10.37 -25.58
CA LEU A 197 -28.73 11.25 -26.51
C LEU A 197 -27.93 12.54 -26.72
N PRO A 198 -27.76 13.02 -27.96
CA PRO A 198 -26.97 14.21 -28.25
C PRO A 198 -27.74 15.53 -28.06
N ILE A 199 -29.05 15.44 -27.78
CA ILE A 199 -29.98 16.59 -27.72
C ILE A 199 -30.67 16.60 -26.35
N GLY A 200 -30.89 17.79 -25.79
CA GLY A 200 -31.60 18.02 -24.52
C GLY A 200 -30.73 18.66 -23.44
N VAL A 201 -31.34 18.97 -22.29
CA VAL A 201 -30.64 19.58 -21.15
C VAL A 201 -29.98 18.51 -20.29
N GLY A 202 -28.68 18.64 -20.03
CA GLY A 202 -27.90 17.70 -19.24
C GLY A 202 -27.42 16.50 -20.05
N GLN A 203 -27.02 15.42 -19.36
CA GLN A 203 -26.59 14.17 -19.99
C GLN A 203 -27.71 13.13 -19.89
N THR A 204 -28.41 12.89 -20.99
CA THR A 204 -29.53 11.95 -21.06
C THR A 204 -29.12 10.65 -21.73
N TYR A 205 -29.54 9.54 -21.12
CA TYR A 205 -29.21 8.19 -21.55
C TYR A 205 -30.48 7.34 -21.62
N VAL A 206 -30.53 6.45 -22.62
CA VAL A 206 -31.55 5.40 -22.74
C VAL A 206 -30.88 4.04 -22.87
N LEU A 207 -31.57 2.99 -22.42
CA LEU A 207 -31.06 1.62 -22.52
C LEU A 207 -31.56 0.98 -23.82
N ILE A 208 -30.66 0.24 -24.49
CA ILE A 208 -30.96 -0.36 -25.79
C ILE A 208 -32.17 -1.31 -25.75
N GLU A 209 -32.38 -2.03 -24.64
CA GLU A 209 -33.54 -2.89 -24.47
C GLU A 209 -34.88 -2.14 -24.52
N ASP A 210 -34.91 -0.87 -24.11
CA ASP A 210 -36.09 -0.03 -24.18
C ASP A 210 -36.29 0.52 -25.60
N VAL A 211 -35.20 0.90 -26.28
CA VAL A 211 -35.23 1.33 -27.69
C VAL A 211 -35.73 0.22 -28.61
N ILE A 212 -35.18 -1.00 -28.47
CA ILE A 212 -35.60 -2.16 -29.28
C ILE A 212 -37.08 -2.48 -29.02
N ARG A 213 -37.53 -2.33 -27.77
CA ARG A 213 -38.91 -2.60 -27.39
C ARG A 213 -39.90 -1.63 -28.04
N GLU A 214 -39.56 -0.35 -28.08
CA GLU A 214 -40.40 0.68 -28.72
C GLU A 214 -40.62 0.37 -30.20
N TYR A 215 -39.53 0.14 -30.93
CA TYR A 215 -39.57 -0.04 -32.39
C TYR A 215 -39.71 -1.50 -32.84
N ILE A 216 -40.08 -2.41 -31.93
CA ILE A 216 -40.14 -3.86 -32.19
C ILE A 216 -41.06 -4.22 -33.36
N ASN A 217 -42.09 -3.41 -33.62
CA ASN A 217 -43.06 -3.64 -34.68
C ASN A 217 -42.43 -3.63 -36.08
N LEU A 218 -41.31 -2.93 -36.27
CA LEU A 218 -40.58 -2.89 -37.54
C LEU A 218 -39.99 -4.26 -37.91
N LEU A 219 -39.65 -5.09 -36.91
CA LEU A 219 -39.09 -6.43 -37.10
C LEU A 219 -40.17 -7.53 -37.30
N PHE A 220 -41.40 -7.31 -36.82
CA PHE A 220 -42.46 -8.32 -36.80
C PHE A 220 -43.71 -7.88 -37.56
N GLN A 221 -43.51 -7.40 -38.80
CA GLN A 221 -44.60 -7.03 -39.69
C GLN A 221 -45.56 -8.21 -39.92
N GLY A 222 -46.87 -7.96 -39.85
CA GLY A 222 -47.89 -9.00 -39.99
C GLY A 222 -48.22 -9.79 -38.70
N TYR A 223 -47.58 -9.46 -37.58
CA TYR A 223 -47.89 -10.02 -36.27
C TYR A 223 -48.37 -8.93 -35.30
N LYS A 224 -49.22 -9.35 -34.35
CA LYS A 224 -49.57 -8.55 -33.17
C LYS A 224 -48.65 -8.94 -32.02
N ILE A 225 -47.84 -7.99 -31.56
CA ILE A 225 -47.00 -8.13 -30.37
C ILE A 225 -47.89 -8.23 -29.12
N GLN A 226 -47.70 -9.28 -28.32
CA GLN A 226 -48.40 -9.50 -27.05
C GLN A 226 -47.54 -9.15 -25.84
N GLU A 227 -46.22 -9.31 -25.97
CA GLU A 227 -45.26 -9.13 -24.90
C GLU A 227 -43.87 -8.95 -25.50
N VAL A 228 -43.09 -8.03 -24.94
CA VAL A 228 -41.65 -7.91 -25.14
C VAL A 228 -41.02 -7.74 -23.77
N THR A 229 -40.16 -8.68 -23.39
CA THR A 229 -39.56 -8.69 -22.07
C THR A 229 -38.07 -8.97 -22.17
N ALA A 230 -37.25 -8.12 -21.54
CA ALA A 230 -35.82 -8.33 -21.44
C ALA A 230 -35.50 -9.42 -20.39
N PHE A 231 -34.45 -10.17 -20.65
CA PHE A 231 -33.85 -11.11 -19.72
C PHE A 231 -32.36 -11.29 -20.00
N HIS A 232 -31.62 -11.63 -18.96
CA HIS A 232 -30.20 -11.93 -18.98
C HIS A 232 -30.00 -13.36 -18.49
N LEU A 233 -29.04 -14.06 -19.10
CA LEU A 233 -28.77 -15.46 -18.79
C LEU A 233 -27.28 -15.67 -18.50
N LEU A 234 -27.02 -16.57 -17.55
CA LEU A 234 -25.69 -17.04 -17.24
C LEU A 234 -25.63 -18.55 -17.41
N ARG A 235 -24.51 -19.03 -17.95
CA ARG A 235 -24.18 -20.44 -18.18
C ARG A 235 -23.05 -20.87 -17.26
N ASP A 236 -22.98 -22.18 -17.02
CA ASP A 236 -21.85 -22.81 -16.36
C ASP A 236 -20.58 -22.55 -17.16
N MET A 237 -19.62 -21.86 -16.53
CA MET A 237 -18.35 -21.47 -17.11
C MET A 237 -17.18 -22.29 -16.55
N GLU A 238 -17.43 -23.34 -15.77
CA GLU A 238 -16.39 -24.20 -15.21
C GLU A 238 -15.80 -25.12 -16.30
N LEU A 239 -14.48 -25.06 -16.49
CA LEU A 239 -13.75 -25.93 -17.41
C LEU A 239 -13.46 -27.27 -16.71
N SER A 240 -14.13 -28.35 -17.14
CA SER A 240 -13.77 -29.71 -16.75
C SER A 240 -12.71 -30.26 -17.72
N ILE A 241 -11.44 -29.90 -17.50
CA ILE A 241 -10.30 -30.53 -18.20
C ILE A 241 -10.01 -31.84 -17.47
N ALA A 242 -9.99 -32.96 -18.20
CA ALA A 242 -9.62 -34.25 -17.59
C ALA A 242 -8.15 -34.17 -17.18
N GLU A 243 -7.88 -34.47 -15.91
CA GLU A 243 -6.57 -34.41 -15.26
C GLU A 243 -5.64 -35.57 -15.68
N GLU A 244 -5.71 -36.01 -16.94
CA GLU A 244 -4.78 -36.99 -17.50
C GLU A 244 -3.67 -36.28 -18.29
N ASP A 245 -2.45 -36.81 -18.21
CA ASP A 245 -1.21 -36.31 -18.85
C ASP A 245 -1.35 -36.18 -20.37
N SER A 246 -2.04 -35.14 -20.82
CA SER A 246 -2.08 -34.75 -22.21
C SER A 246 -0.81 -33.95 -22.51
N PRO A 247 0.11 -34.44 -23.37
CA PRO A 247 1.30 -33.69 -23.77
C PRO A 247 1.00 -32.39 -24.54
N ASN A 248 -0.28 -31.99 -24.67
CA ASN A 248 -0.72 -30.80 -25.36
C ASN A 248 -1.82 -30.03 -24.60
N LEU A 249 -1.52 -29.65 -23.34
CA LEU A 249 -2.42 -28.89 -22.45
C LEU A 249 -3.00 -27.63 -23.11
N LEU A 250 -2.19 -26.89 -23.87
CA LEU A 250 -2.62 -25.70 -24.61
C LEU A 250 -3.78 -26.00 -25.56
N LYS A 251 -3.64 -27.05 -26.38
CA LYS A 251 -4.67 -27.44 -27.36
C LYS A 251 -5.94 -27.93 -26.68
N GLU A 252 -5.83 -28.56 -25.52
CA GLU A 252 -6.98 -28.99 -24.73
C GLU A 252 -7.73 -27.80 -24.13
N VAL A 253 -7.01 -26.82 -23.56
CA VAL A 253 -7.61 -25.55 -23.08
C VAL A 253 -8.36 -24.85 -24.22
N GLN A 254 -7.75 -24.69 -25.40
CA GLN A 254 -8.41 -24.12 -26.58
C GLN A 254 -9.67 -24.88 -27.00
N THR A 255 -9.66 -26.21 -26.91
CA THR A 255 -10.82 -27.05 -27.26
C THR A 255 -11.95 -26.91 -26.23
N GLN A 256 -11.61 -26.84 -24.94
CA GLN A 256 -12.59 -26.69 -23.86
C GLN A 256 -13.19 -25.28 -23.82
N LEU A 257 -12.44 -24.24 -24.18
CA LEU A 257 -12.97 -22.88 -24.35
C LEU A 257 -14.15 -22.85 -25.34
N LYS A 258 -14.04 -23.56 -26.47
CA LYS A 258 -15.15 -23.68 -27.44
C LYS A 258 -16.35 -24.47 -26.91
N LYS A 259 -16.13 -25.48 -26.06
CA LYS A 259 -17.22 -26.24 -25.41
C LYS A 259 -17.93 -25.42 -24.33
N ARG A 260 -17.16 -24.61 -23.58
CA ARG A 260 -17.64 -23.75 -22.49
C ARG A 260 -18.70 -22.76 -22.94
N GLU A 261 -18.59 -22.19 -24.15
CA GLU A 261 -19.62 -21.29 -24.69
C GLU A 261 -21.03 -21.91 -24.69
N ARG A 262 -21.12 -23.25 -24.82
CA ARG A 262 -22.38 -24.00 -24.86
C ARG A 262 -22.77 -24.66 -23.53
N GLY A 263 -22.17 -24.26 -22.41
CA GLY A 263 -22.48 -24.78 -21.06
C GLY A 263 -23.95 -24.64 -20.66
N GLN A 264 -24.40 -25.40 -19.66
CA GLN A 264 -25.81 -25.36 -19.22
C GLN A 264 -26.17 -24.00 -18.63
N VAL A 265 -27.41 -23.52 -18.84
CA VAL A 265 -27.89 -22.29 -18.20
C VAL A 265 -28.12 -22.51 -16.70
N ILE A 266 -27.47 -21.71 -15.87
CA ILE A 266 -27.47 -21.82 -14.41
C ILE A 266 -28.30 -20.73 -13.72
N ARG A 267 -28.56 -19.60 -14.39
CA ARG A 267 -29.35 -18.48 -13.87
C ARG A 267 -30.00 -17.72 -15.01
N LEU A 268 -31.23 -17.26 -14.75
CA LEU A 268 -31.94 -16.33 -15.61
C LEU A 268 -32.49 -15.18 -14.77
N VAL A 269 -32.18 -13.95 -15.15
CA VAL A 269 -32.75 -12.74 -14.56
C VAL A 269 -33.67 -12.11 -15.59
N ALA A 270 -34.91 -11.85 -15.21
CA ALA A 270 -35.94 -11.30 -16.08
C ALA A 270 -36.57 -10.06 -15.48
N GLU A 271 -37.08 -9.17 -16.33
CA GLU A 271 -37.91 -8.07 -15.86
C GLU A 271 -39.15 -8.62 -15.13
N LYS A 272 -39.60 -7.89 -14.09
CA LYS A 272 -40.76 -8.28 -13.28
C LYS A 272 -42.03 -8.50 -14.11
N LYS A 273 -42.17 -7.80 -15.25
CA LYS A 273 -43.32 -7.90 -16.17
C LYS A 273 -43.38 -9.20 -16.99
N MET A 274 -42.34 -10.05 -16.95
CA MET A 274 -42.32 -11.33 -17.67
C MET A 274 -43.54 -12.19 -17.32
N SER A 275 -44.33 -12.52 -18.35
CA SER A 275 -45.51 -13.35 -18.21
C SER A 275 -45.16 -14.78 -17.80
N LYS A 276 -46.09 -15.45 -17.11
CA LYS A 276 -45.95 -16.89 -16.77
C LYS A 276 -45.86 -17.77 -18.01
N LYS A 277 -46.39 -17.33 -19.16
CA LYS A 277 -46.34 -18.08 -20.42
C LYS A 277 -44.93 -18.08 -20.99
N LEU A 278 -44.31 -16.91 -21.13
CA LEU A 278 -42.94 -16.78 -21.59
C LEU A 278 -41.94 -17.45 -20.63
N GLU A 279 -42.14 -17.31 -19.31
CA GLU A 279 -41.31 -18.00 -18.31
C GLU A 279 -41.37 -19.53 -18.47
N LYS A 280 -42.57 -20.11 -18.61
CA LYS A 280 -42.72 -21.57 -18.82
C LYS A 280 -42.11 -22.04 -20.12
N HIS A 281 -42.22 -21.22 -21.17
CA HIS A 281 -41.61 -21.51 -22.47
C HIS A 281 -40.08 -21.57 -22.34
N LEU A 282 -39.48 -20.55 -21.72
CA LEU A 282 -38.04 -20.50 -21.42
C LEU A 282 -37.60 -21.65 -20.49
N GLN A 283 -38.38 -22.02 -19.48
CA GLN A 283 -38.09 -23.16 -18.58
C GLN A 283 -38.08 -24.51 -19.31
N LYS A 284 -38.89 -24.65 -20.36
CA LYS A 284 -38.95 -25.88 -21.16
C LYS A 284 -37.80 -25.92 -22.16
N ALA A 285 -37.53 -24.80 -22.81
CA ALA A 285 -36.48 -24.67 -23.82
C ALA A 285 -35.07 -24.70 -23.23
N LEU A 286 -34.88 -24.00 -22.11
CA LEU A 286 -33.67 -23.97 -21.31
C LEU A 286 -33.99 -24.76 -20.03
N PRO A 287 -33.42 -25.95 -19.79
CA PRO A 287 -33.75 -26.79 -18.64
C PRO A 287 -33.31 -26.17 -17.30
N LEU A 288 -33.97 -25.09 -16.87
CA LEU A 288 -33.76 -24.35 -15.64
C LEU A 288 -34.81 -24.71 -14.60
N ASN A 289 -34.35 -24.88 -13.36
CA ASN A 289 -35.24 -24.93 -12.21
C ASN A 289 -35.82 -23.53 -11.93
N LYS A 290 -37.11 -23.46 -11.59
CA LYS A 290 -37.81 -22.21 -11.21
C LYS A 290 -37.08 -21.40 -10.13
N ARG A 291 -36.36 -22.05 -9.21
CA ARG A 291 -35.58 -21.39 -8.15
C ARG A 291 -34.39 -20.56 -8.66
N ARG A 292 -34.00 -20.76 -9.92
CA ARG A 292 -32.90 -20.04 -10.61
C ARG A 292 -33.37 -18.94 -11.55
N ILE A 293 -34.67 -18.67 -11.56
CA ILE A 293 -35.28 -17.57 -12.31
C ILE A 293 -35.60 -16.44 -11.33
N TYR A 294 -34.94 -15.31 -11.53
CA TYR A 294 -35.10 -14.13 -10.70
C TYR A 294 -35.84 -13.04 -11.45
N ARG A 295 -36.78 -12.38 -10.77
CA ARG A 295 -37.51 -11.22 -11.30
C ARG A 295 -37.02 -9.94 -10.66
N VAL A 296 -36.71 -8.93 -11.46
CA VAL A 296 -36.19 -7.65 -10.98
C VAL A 296 -37.04 -6.47 -11.42
N SER A 297 -37.05 -5.41 -10.60
CA SER A 297 -37.73 -4.15 -10.90
C SER A 297 -36.67 -3.14 -11.38
N GLY A 298 -36.46 -3.05 -12.69
CA GLY A 298 -35.41 -2.26 -13.33
C GLY A 298 -34.70 -3.05 -14.43
N PRO A 299 -33.56 -2.56 -14.94
CA PRO A 299 -32.74 -3.26 -15.92
C PRO A 299 -32.35 -4.65 -15.43
N VAL A 300 -32.28 -5.64 -16.32
CA VAL A 300 -32.05 -7.06 -15.95
C VAL A 300 -30.63 -7.37 -15.49
N ASP A 301 -29.71 -6.46 -15.78
CA ASP A 301 -28.33 -6.47 -15.39
C ASP A 301 -27.91 -5.02 -15.13
N LEU A 302 -27.18 -4.77 -14.05
CA LEU A 302 -26.70 -3.45 -13.62
C LEU A 302 -25.21 -3.20 -13.95
N ALA A 303 -24.51 -4.15 -14.59
CA ALA A 303 -23.12 -3.98 -15.01
C ALA A 303 -22.95 -2.88 -16.08
N PHE A 304 -24.02 -2.47 -16.77
CA PHE A 304 -24.01 -1.35 -17.71
C PHE A 304 -23.56 -0.03 -17.08
N LEU A 305 -23.67 0.12 -15.75
CA LEU A 305 -23.24 1.31 -15.02
C LEU A 305 -21.77 1.64 -15.26
N ASP A 306 -20.90 0.66 -15.52
CA ASP A 306 -19.50 0.94 -15.89
C ASP A 306 -19.39 1.72 -17.20
N THR A 307 -20.26 1.42 -18.17
CA THR A 307 -20.31 2.13 -19.45
C THR A 307 -20.82 3.55 -19.24
N LEU A 308 -21.85 3.71 -18.40
CA LEU A 308 -22.37 5.03 -18.04
C LEU A 308 -21.28 5.89 -17.37
N ILE A 309 -20.56 5.34 -16.39
CA ILE A 309 -19.48 6.07 -15.68
C ILE A 309 -18.41 6.57 -16.66
N LYS A 310 -18.02 5.74 -17.64
CA LYS A 310 -17.05 6.12 -18.68
C LYS A 310 -17.56 7.25 -19.60
N GLN A 311 -18.87 7.34 -19.82
CA GLN A 311 -19.50 8.35 -20.68
C GLN A 311 -19.79 9.69 -19.98
N VAL A 312 -20.01 9.71 -18.66
CA VAL A 312 -20.41 10.92 -17.91
C VAL A 312 -19.25 11.89 -17.68
N GLN A 313 -18.03 11.40 -17.40
CA GLN A 313 -16.78 12.18 -17.25
C GLN A 313 -16.89 13.49 -16.44
N ILE A 314 -17.53 13.44 -15.26
CA ILE A 314 -17.61 14.58 -14.33
C ILE A 314 -16.62 14.34 -13.16
N PRO A 315 -15.50 15.09 -13.07
CA PRO A 315 -14.43 14.82 -12.09
C PRO A 315 -14.86 14.82 -10.63
N GLU A 316 -15.80 15.69 -10.23
CA GLU A 316 -16.27 15.77 -8.84
C GLU A 316 -17.15 14.58 -8.40
N LEU A 317 -17.57 13.72 -9.34
CA LEU A 317 -18.40 12.55 -9.05
C LEU A 317 -17.62 11.24 -8.98
N ILE A 318 -16.31 11.26 -9.24
CA ILE A 318 -15.39 10.12 -9.14
C ILE A 318 -14.34 10.37 -8.05
N TYR A 319 -13.59 9.33 -7.65
CA TYR A 319 -12.45 9.55 -6.76
C TYR A 319 -11.38 10.40 -7.46
N GLN A 320 -10.75 11.30 -6.70
CA GLN A 320 -9.53 11.94 -7.17
C GLN A 320 -8.44 10.89 -7.41
N PRO A 321 -7.69 10.97 -8.53
CA PRO A 321 -6.54 10.10 -8.77
C PRO A 321 -5.60 10.15 -7.56
N PHE A 322 -5.21 8.98 -7.07
CA PHE A 322 -4.23 8.86 -6.01
C PHE A 322 -2.86 8.66 -6.64
N GLN A 323 -1.86 9.42 -6.19
CA GLN A 323 -0.47 9.25 -6.61
C GLN A 323 0.27 8.42 -5.57
N PRO A 324 0.77 7.23 -5.93
CA PRO A 324 1.50 6.39 -4.99
C PRO A 324 2.89 6.96 -4.66
N ARG A 325 3.39 6.66 -3.47
CA ARG A 325 4.77 6.96 -3.07
C ARG A 325 5.74 6.13 -3.91
N THR A 326 6.78 6.75 -4.45
CA THR A 326 7.83 6.03 -5.17
C THR A 326 9.02 5.78 -4.26
N GLU A 327 9.39 4.52 -4.06
CA GLU A 327 10.60 4.15 -3.33
C GLU A 327 11.84 4.41 -4.21
N LEU A 328 12.43 5.61 -4.05
CA LEU A 328 13.53 6.09 -4.91
C LEU A 328 14.77 5.21 -4.82
N SER A 329 15.02 4.55 -3.68
CA SER A 329 16.15 3.63 -3.51
C SER A 329 16.07 2.40 -4.42
N LEU A 330 14.86 2.04 -4.87
CA LEU A 330 14.62 0.96 -5.83
C LEU A 330 14.46 1.47 -7.27
N MET A 331 14.67 2.77 -7.51
CA MET A 331 14.63 3.38 -8.83
C MET A 331 16.04 3.59 -9.40
N GLY A 332 16.14 3.68 -10.73
CA GLY A 332 17.44 3.83 -11.42
C GLY A 332 18.30 2.55 -11.38
N LYS A 333 19.61 2.70 -11.59
CA LYS A 333 20.57 1.59 -11.77
C LYS A 333 21.08 0.97 -10.46
N GLY A 334 20.74 1.56 -9.30
CA GLY A 334 21.25 1.15 -7.98
C GLY A 334 20.47 0.02 -7.31
N ILE A 335 19.38 -0.47 -7.91
CA ILE A 335 18.41 -1.37 -7.26
C ILE A 335 19.05 -2.65 -6.67
N PHE A 336 20.01 -3.28 -7.36
CA PHE A 336 20.70 -4.47 -6.86
C PHE A 336 21.60 -4.17 -5.66
N LYS A 337 22.14 -2.95 -5.54
CA LYS A 337 22.90 -2.54 -4.36
C LYS A 337 21.96 -2.36 -3.18
N THR A 338 20.84 -1.66 -3.37
CA THR A 338 19.84 -1.47 -2.31
C THR A 338 19.35 -2.79 -1.72
N ILE A 339 18.93 -3.74 -2.58
CA ILE A 339 18.45 -5.07 -2.14
C ILE A 339 19.59 -5.92 -1.53
N ALA A 340 20.84 -5.65 -1.90
CA ALA A 340 22.01 -6.31 -1.32
C ALA A 340 22.33 -5.83 0.09
N ASP A 341 22.01 -4.56 0.40
CA ASP A 341 22.32 -3.91 1.66
C ASP A 341 21.25 -4.23 2.72
N HIS A 342 19.96 -4.24 2.36
CA HIS A 342 18.85 -4.60 3.25
C HIS A 342 17.61 -5.04 2.47
N ASP A 343 16.66 -5.66 3.17
CA ASP A 343 15.34 -6.00 2.61
C ASP A 343 14.47 -4.75 2.48
N VAL A 344 13.63 -4.69 1.45
CA VAL A 344 12.69 -3.57 1.22
C VAL A 344 11.28 -4.09 1.05
N LEU A 345 10.33 -3.46 1.73
CA LEU A 345 8.91 -3.80 1.69
C LEU A 345 8.10 -2.68 1.06
N LEU A 346 7.20 -3.01 0.14
CA LEU A 346 6.25 -2.07 -0.47
C LEU A 346 4.82 -2.53 -0.22
N GLN A 347 3.94 -1.58 0.07
CA GLN A 347 2.50 -1.76 0.24
C GLN A 347 1.74 -1.12 -0.92
N HIS A 348 1.36 -1.90 -1.92
CA HIS A 348 0.51 -1.42 -3.01
C HIS A 348 -0.94 -1.24 -2.52
N PRO A 349 -1.74 -0.35 -3.14
CA PRO A 349 -1.38 0.62 -4.16
C PRO A 349 -0.71 1.88 -3.59
N TYR A 350 -0.43 1.94 -2.28
CA TYR A 350 0.08 3.14 -1.61
C TYR A 350 1.52 3.45 -2.03
N ASP A 351 2.32 2.41 -2.21
CA ASP A 351 3.61 2.46 -2.89
C ASP A 351 3.48 2.10 -4.37
N ASP A 352 4.29 2.74 -5.20
CA ASP A 352 4.29 2.58 -6.65
C ASP A 352 4.72 1.15 -7.03
N TYR A 353 4.13 0.65 -8.12
CA TYR A 353 4.48 -0.66 -8.67
C TYR A 353 5.72 -0.60 -9.58
N GLY A 354 6.13 0.61 -9.98
CA GLY A 354 7.31 0.89 -10.81
C GLY A 354 8.58 0.16 -10.38
N PRO A 355 8.96 0.11 -9.09
CA PRO A 355 10.13 -0.64 -8.60
C PRO A 355 10.18 -2.12 -9.01
N VAL A 356 9.02 -2.82 -9.01
CA VAL A 356 8.96 -4.22 -9.43
C VAL A 356 9.30 -4.33 -10.93
N VAL A 357 8.74 -3.44 -11.74
CA VAL A 357 9.00 -3.38 -13.18
C VAL A 357 10.46 -2.96 -13.45
N ASN A 358 11.00 -2.01 -12.68
CA ASN A 358 12.39 -1.57 -12.77
C ASN A 358 13.35 -2.72 -12.48
N LEU A 359 13.10 -3.54 -11.45
CA LEU A 359 13.93 -4.71 -11.13
C LEU A 359 14.06 -5.66 -12.33
N ILE A 360 12.94 -5.99 -12.98
CA ILE A 360 12.95 -6.91 -14.13
C ILE A 360 13.64 -6.27 -15.34
N ASN A 361 13.41 -4.97 -15.60
CA ASN A 361 14.10 -4.27 -16.68
C ASN A 361 15.61 -4.19 -16.46
N GLN A 362 16.06 -3.83 -15.25
CA GLN A 362 17.49 -3.79 -14.91
C GLN A 362 18.12 -5.19 -15.04
N ALA A 363 17.45 -6.25 -14.60
CA ALA A 363 17.92 -7.62 -14.79
C ALA A 363 17.98 -8.03 -16.27
N ALA A 364 17.06 -7.55 -17.10
CA ALA A 364 17.07 -7.82 -18.53
C ALA A 364 18.23 -7.12 -19.24
N ASP A 365 18.58 -5.90 -18.83
CA ASP A 365 19.58 -5.06 -19.50
C ASP A 365 21.00 -5.21 -18.89
N ASP A 366 21.16 -5.78 -17.69
CA ASP A 366 22.47 -5.96 -17.03
C ASP A 366 23.25 -7.17 -17.60
N ASP A 367 24.44 -6.92 -18.15
CA ASP A 367 25.36 -7.94 -18.67
C ASP A 367 25.81 -8.95 -17.60
N GLN A 368 25.75 -8.59 -16.32
CA GLN A 368 26.10 -9.47 -15.22
C GLN A 368 24.96 -10.40 -14.80
N THR A 369 23.74 -10.17 -15.26
CA THR A 369 22.62 -11.08 -15.00
C THR A 369 22.75 -12.33 -15.85
N MET A 370 22.83 -13.48 -15.18
CA MET A 370 22.99 -14.79 -15.81
C MET A 370 21.64 -15.45 -16.10
N ALA A 371 20.68 -15.33 -15.18
CA ALA A 371 19.38 -15.99 -15.28
C ALA A 371 18.26 -15.24 -14.57
N ILE A 372 17.04 -15.38 -15.08
CA ILE A 372 15.81 -14.84 -14.50
C ILE A 372 14.78 -15.98 -14.43
N LYS A 373 14.28 -16.29 -13.24
CA LYS A 373 13.18 -17.23 -13.03
C LYS A 373 11.97 -16.49 -12.46
N MET A 374 10.79 -16.63 -13.06
CA MET A 374 9.61 -15.84 -12.66
C MET A 374 8.29 -16.60 -12.82
N THR A 375 7.33 -16.40 -11.92
CA THR A 375 5.95 -16.90 -12.07
C THR A 375 5.00 -15.82 -12.63
N LEU A 376 4.27 -16.14 -13.69
CA LEU A 376 3.27 -15.28 -14.34
C LEU A 376 1.88 -15.93 -14.25
N TYR A 377 1.05 -15.44 -13.32
CA TYR A 377 -0.31 -15.94 -13.12
C TYR A 377 -1.33 -15.29 -14.07
N ARG A 378 -1.12 -14.01 -14.41
CA ARG A 378 -1.99 -13.16 -15.25
C ARG A 378 -1.16 -12.06 -15.89
N VAL A 379 -1.23 -11.94 -17.22
CA VAL A 379 -0.48 -10.93 -17.97
C VAL A 379 -1.46 -9.95 -18.62
N SER A 380 -1.21 -8.64 -18.50
CA SER A 380 -1.98 -7.63 -19.24
C SER A 380 -1.65 -7.66 -20.74
N ASP A 381 -2.57 -7.18 -21.58
CA ASP A 381 -2.39 -7.14 -23.05
C ASP A 381 -1.14 -6.37 -23.53
N HIS A 382 -0.51 -5.57 -22.67
CA HIS A 382 0.71 -4.79 -22.98
C HIS A 382 1.69 -4.82 -21.79
N SER A 383 2.00 -5.99 -21.25
CA SER A 383 2.83 -6.10 -20.04
C SER A 383 4.30 -5.72 -20.27
N PRO A 384 4.85 -4.70 -19.58
CA PRO A 384 6.28 -4.35 -19.68
C PRO A 384 7.20 -5.46 -19.16
N ILE A 385 6.69 -6.29 -18.24
CA ILE A 385 7.42 -7.44 -17.69
C ILE A 385 7.66 -8.49 -18.78
N VAL A 386 6.65 -8.80 -19.60
CA VAL A 386 6.81 -9.79 -20.69
C VAL A 386 7.81 -9.29 -21.72
N ALA A 387 7.72 -8.02 -22.11
CA ALA A 387 8.71 -7.42 -23.00
C ALA A 387 10.14 -7.49 -22.42
N ALA A 388 10.32 -7.29 -21.11
CA ALA A 388 11.61 -7.38 -20.45
C ALA A 388 12.18 -8.81 -20.44
N LEU A 389 11.35 -9.82 -20.17
CA LEU A 389 11.74 -11.22 -20.21
C LEU A 389 12.18 -11.65 -21.62
N GLY A 390 11.46 -11.21 -22.65
CA GLY A 390 11.83 -11.42 -24.05
C GLY A 390 13.22 -10.86 -24.39
N ARG A 391 13.44 -9.58 -24.09
CA ARG A 391 14.76 -8.93 -24.30
C ARG A 391 15.89 -9.62 -23.54
N ALA A 392 15.63 -10.07 -22.31
CA ALA A 392 16.62 -10.80 -21.52
C ALA A 392 17.03 -12.12 -22.20
N ALA A 393 16.07 -12.86 -22.77
CA ALA A 393 16.34 -14.10 -23.50
C ALA A 393 17.09 -13.85 -24.81
N GLU A 394 16.70 -12.81 -25.57
CA GLU A 394 17.41 -12.38 -26.79
C GLU A 394 18.85 -11.95 -26.50
N ALA A 395 19.11 -11.36 -25.33
CA ALA A 395 20.44 -11.03 -24.84
C ALA A 395 21.25 -12.25 -24.35
N GLY A 396 20.73 -13.48 -24.50
CA GLY A 396 21.42 -14.73 -24.16
C GLY A 396 21.34 -15.13 -22.67
N LYS A 397 20.53 -14.44 -21.86
CA LYS A 397 20.31 -14.80 -20.45
C LYS A 397 19.40 -16.02 -20.35
N GLN A 398 19.59 -16.85 -19.33
CA GLN A 398 18.68 -17.97 -19.09
C GLN A 398 17.37 -17.48 -18.46
N VAL A 399 16.32 -17.34 -19.26
CA VAL A 399 15.00 -16.90 -18.78
C VAL A 399 14.08 -18.10 -18.69
N THR A 400 13.52 -18.34 -17.51
CA THR A 400 12.50 -19.37 -17.26
C THR A 400 11.26 -18.72 -16.66
N THR A 401 10.10 -18.97 -17.26
CA THR A 401 8.86 -18.42 -16.74
C THR A 401 7.74 -19.44 -16.71
N LEU A 402 6.97 -19.44 -15.62
CA LEU A 402 5.78 -20.27 -15.50
C LEU A 402 4.55 -19.45 -15.86
N VAL A 403 3.82 -19.86 -16.89
CA VAL A 403 2.57 -19.20 -17.30
C VAL A 403 1.38 -20.09 -16.93
N GLU A 404 0.52 -19.60 -16.04
CA GLU A 404 -0.70 -20.32 -15.64
C GLU A 404 -1.80 -20.19 -16.71
N VAL A 405 -1.82 -21.09 -17.68
CA VAL A 405 -2.82 -21.09 -18.76
C VAL A 405 -4.23 -21.46 -18.30
N LYS A 406 -4.41 -22.01 -17.09
CA LYS A 406 -5.74 -22.32 -16.50
C LYS A 406 -6.23 -21.18 -15.58
N ALA A 407 -5.68 -19.97 -15.70
CA ALA A 407 -6.18 -18.79 -14.99
C ALA A 407 -7.55 -18.40 -15.51
N ARG A 408 -8.52 -18.22 -14.59
CA ARG A 408 -9.93 -18.03 -14.96
C ARG A 408 -10.15 -16.68 -15.64
N PHE A 409 -10.82 -16.70 -16.79
CA PHE A 409 -11.18 -15.56 -17.64
C PHE A 409 -10.00 -14.89 -18.36
N ASP A 410 -8.79 -15.38 -18.14
CA ASP A 410 -7.56 -14.88 -18.77
C ASP A 410 -6.92 -15.97 -19.66
N GLU A 411 -7.62 -17.09 -19.89
CA GLU A 411 -7.07 -18.27 -20.56
C GLU A 411 -6.55 -17.95 -21.97
N GLU A 412 -7.32 -17.21 -22.78
CA GLU A 412 -6.93 -16.85 -24.15
C GLU A 412 -5.67 -15.97 -24.18
N ASN A 413 -5.62 -14.94 -23.31
CA ASN A 413 -4.48 -14.04 -23.21
C ASN A 413 -3.22 -14.76 -22.71
N ASN A 414 -3.34 -15.63 -21.71
CA ASN A 414 -2.20 -16.37 -21.18
C ASN A 414 -1.65 -17.38 -22.20
N VAL A 415 -2.51 -17.97 -23.04
CA VAL A 415 -2.06 -18.83 -24.16
C VAL A 415 -1.28 -18.01 -25.19
N HIS A 416 -1.79 -16.85 -25.60
CA HIS A 416 -1.10 -15.98 -26.55
C HIS A 416 0.29 -15.56 -26.06
N TRP A 417 0.40 -15.12 -24.80
CA TRP A 417 1.67 -14.68 -24.23
C TRP A 417 2.68 -15.79 -24.03
N ALA A 418 2.23 -17.00 -23.69
CA ALA A 418 3.12 -18.15 -23.60
C ALA A 418 3.77 -18.46 -24.96
N GLU A 419 2.99 -18.48 -26.05
CA GLU A 419 3.51 -18.69 -27.41
C GLU A 419 4.50 -17.59 -27.82
N GLU A 420 4.25 -16.33 -27.43
CA GLU A 420 5.14 -15.22 -27.77
C GLU A 420 6.48 -15.28 -27.02
N LEU A 421 6.45 -15.59 -25.72
CA LEU A 421 7.65 -15.77 -24.90
C LEU A 421 8.52 -16.92 -25.41
N GLU A 422 7.91 -18.05 -25.82
CA GLU A 422 8.64 -19.17 -26.39
C GLU A 422 9.38 -18.79 -27.69
N LYS A 423 8.73 -18.02 -28.57
CA LYS A 423 9.37 -17.55 -29.81
C LYS A 423 10.58 -16.66 -29.56
N GLN A 424 10.58 -15.93 -28.45
CA GLN A 424 11.66 -15.04 -28.03
C GLN A 424 12.79 -15.79 -27.26
N GLY A 425 12.70 -17.12 -27.14
CA GLY A 425 13.73 -17.96 -26.52
C GLY A 425 13.60 -18.13 -25.01
N VAL A 426 12.50 -17.67 -24.41
CA VAL A 426 12.20 -17.92 -22.99
C VAL A 426 11.78 -19.37 -22.80
N HIS A 427 12.30 -20.03 -21.76
CA HIS A 427 11.83 -21.36 -21.37
C HIS A 427 10.50 -21.25 -20.61
N VAL A 428 9.40 -21.41 -21.35
CA VAL A 428 8.04 -21.32 -20.80
C VAL A 428 7.60 -22.67 -20.24
N ILE A 429 7.02 -22.64 -19.04
CA ILE A 429 6.52 -23.83 -18.33
C ILE A 429 5.03 -23.68 -18.07
N TYR A 430 4.28 -24.71 -18.44
CA TYR A 430 2.82 -24.76 -18.40
C TYR A 430 2.31 -25.42 -17.11
N GLY A 431 2.58 -24.80 -15.96
CA GLY A 431 2.12 -25.30 -14.66
C GLY A 431 2.56 -26.74 -14.34
N LEU A 432 2.04 -27.29 -13.24
CA LEU A 432 2.21 -28.70 -12.89
C LEU A 432 0.91 -29.48 -13.17
N PRO A 433 0.97 -30.76 -13.56
CA PRO A 433 -0.21 -31.62 -13.59
C PRO A 433 -0.91 -31.58 -12.23
N ASN A 434 -2.22 -31.30 -12.24
CA ASN A 434 -3.11 -31.33 -11.07
C ASN A 434 -2.87 -30.27 -9.99
N LEU A 435 -1.98 -29.29 -10.21
CA LEU A 435 -1.76 -28.17 -9.29
C LEU A 435 -1.76 -26.83 -10.02
N LYS A 436 -2.48 -25.85 -9.46
CA LYS A 436 -2.37 -24.46 -9.91
C LYS A 436 -1.26 -23.75 -9.16
N VAL A 437 -0.45 -22.99 -9.88
CA VAL A 437 0.63 -22.20 -9.28
C VAL A 437 0.11 -20.81 -9.00
N HIS A 438 0.14 -20.41 -7.73
CA HIS A 438 -0.38 -19.11 -7.30
C HIS A 438 0.63 -18.35 -6.42
N ALA A 439 1.83 -18.90 -6.21
CA ALA A 439 2.98 -18.17 -5.69
C ALA A 439 3.44 -17.09 -6.69
N LYS A 440 3.79 -15.89 -6.20
CA LYS A 440 4.32 -14.79 -7.01
C LYS A 440 5.72 -14.47 -6.56
N MET A 441 6.67 -14.94 -7.37
CA MET A 441 8.07 -14.89 -7.02
C MET A 441 8.92 -14.69 -8.28
N THR A 442 9.99 -13.93 -8.12
CA THR A 442 11.05 -13.73 -9.10
C THR A 442 12.37 -14.04 -8.41
N LEU A 443 13.24 -14.77 -9.10
CA LEU A 443 14.61 -15.04 -8.70
C LEU A 443 15.55 -14.63 -9.84
N ILE A 444 16.42 -13.66 -9.57
CA ILE A 444 17.43 -13.14 -10.49
C ILE A 444 18.79 -13.61 -9.99
N ILE A 445 19.56 -14.23 -10.88
CA ILE A 445 20.90 -14.75 -10.59
C ILE A 445 21.90 -13.85 -11.31
N ARG A 446 22.78 -13.20 -10.55
CA ARG A 446 23.73 -12.20 -11.04
C ARG A 446 25.15 -12.57 -10.66
N LYS A 447 26.10 -12.35 -11.57
CA LYS A 447 27.53 -12.53 -11.31
C LYS A 447 28.12 -11.24 -10.74
N GLU A 448 28.65 -11.31 -9.54
CA GLU A 448 29.34 -10.21 -8.86
C GLU A 448 30.83 -10.52 -8.67
N SER A 449 31.60 -9.53 -8.22
CA SER A 449 33.04 -9.69 -7.97
C SER A 449 33.35 -10.77 -6.93
N SER A 450 32.46 -10.97 -5.96
CA SER A 450 32.57 -11.95 -4.88
C SER A 450 32.01 -13.34 -5.24
N GLY A 451 31.37 -13.50 -6.39
CA GLY A 451 30.71 -14.74 -6.81
C GLY A 451 29.30 -14.53 -7.33
N ILE A 452 28.45 -15.54 -7.22
CA ILE A 452 27.04 -15.45 -7.65
C ILE A 452 26.22 -14.86 -6.50
N LYS A 453 25.48 -13.78 -6.78
CA LYS A 453 24.47 -13.22 -5.88
C LYS A 453 23.07 -13.41 -6.44
N ARG A 454 22.10 -13.55 -5.55
CA ARG A 454 20.71 -13.86 -5.89
C ARG A 454 19.80 -12.79 -5.32
N TYR A 455 18.96 -12.24 -6.20
CA TYR A 455 18.01 -11.19 -5.88
C TYR A 455 16.61 -11.70 -6.11
N MET A 456 15.71 -11.38 -5.19
CA MET A 456 14.37 -11.92 -5.20
C MET A 456 13.34 -10.81 -5.04
N HIS A 457 12.21 -11.03 -5.67
CA HIS A 457 10.97 -10.35 -5.35
C HIS A 457 9.91 -11.41 -5.02
N VAL A 458 9.22 -11.24 -3.90
CA VAL A 458 8.08 -12.09 -3.49
C VAL A 458 6.88 -11.19 -3.19
N GLY A 459 5.71 -11.52 -3.76
CA GLY A 459 4.50 -10.73 -3.60
C GLY A 459 3.30 -11.54 -3.09
N THR A 460 2.39 -10.87 -2.39
CA THR A 460 1.05 -11.42 -2.10
C THR A 460 0.11 -11.32 -3.31
N GLY A 461 0.41 -10.38 -4.21
CA GLY A 461 -0.36 -10.01 -5.41
C GLY A 461 0.22 -10.51 -6.72
N ASN A 462 -0.55 -10.45 -7.80
CA ASN A 462 -0.10 -10.84 -9.14
C ASN A 462 0.81 -9.77 -9.77
N TYR A 463 1.64 -10.18 -10.74
CA TYR A 463 2.43 -9.29 -11.58
C TYR A 463 1.58 -8.57 -12.64
N ASN A 464 0.70 -7.67 -12.20
CA ASN A 464 -0.19 -6.90 -13.08
C ASN A 464 -0.38 -5.46 -12.54
N GLU A 465 0.22 -4.51 -13.25
CA GLU A 465 0.23 -3.07 -12.95
C GLU A 465 -1.17 -2.44 -12.84
N VAL A 466 -2.13 -2.94 -13.61
CA VAL A 466 -3.51 -2.42 -13.60
C VAL A 466 -4.18 -2.81 -12.29
N THR A 467 -4.02 -4.07 -11.88
CA THR A 467 -4.57 -4.55 -10.61
C THR A 467 -3.82 -3.98 -9.41
N ALA A 468 -2.51 -3.73 -9.52
CA ALA A 468 -1.70 -3.14 -8.45
C ALA A 468 -2.19 -1.76 -8.01
N ARG A 469 -2.94 -1.03 -8.86
CA ARG A 469 -3.57 0.27 -8.52
C ARG A 469 -4.88 0.15 -7.74
N LEU A 470 -5.45 -1.04 -7.66
CA LEU A 470 -6.76 -1.29 -7.05
C LEU A 470 -6.69 -2.28 -5.87
N TYR A 471 -5.71 -3.18 -5.86
CA TYR A 471 -5.55 -4.25 -4.88
C TYR A 471 -4.50 -3.85 -3.85
N THR A 472 -4.77 -4.11 -2.57
CA THR A 472 -3.75 -3.92 -1.53
C THR A 472 -2.86 -5.14 -1.46
N ASP A 473 -1.57 -5.02 -1.74
CA ASP A 473 -0.64 -6.14 -1.79
C ASP A 473 0.70 -5.76 -1.17
N ILE A 474 1.41 -6.75 -0.64
CA ILE A 474 2.77 -6.59 -0.12
C ILE A 474 3.75 -7.17 -1.12
N SER A 475 4.82 -6.43 -1.38
CA SER A 475 5.98 -6.83 -2.17
C SER A 475 7.23 -6.77 -1.29
N LEU A 476 7.98 -7.88 -1.25
CA LEU A 476 9.25 -8.00 -0.54
C LEU A 476 10.38 -8.12 -1.57
N PHE A 477 11.37 -7.24 -1.48
CA PHE A 477 12.63 -7.32 -2.20
C PHE A 477 13.72 -7.75 -1.22
N THR A 478 14.48 -8.80 -1.58
CA THR A 478 15.46 -9.38 -0.66
C THR A 478 16.58 -10.09 -1.41
N SER A 479 17.76 -10.15 -0.77
CA SER A 479 18.90 -10.97 -1.22
C SER A 479 19.27 -12.06 -0.19
N ASN A 480 18.35 -12.39 0.74
CA ASN A 480 18.57 -13.40 1.76
C ASN A 480 18.92 -14.78 1.17
N ASP A 481 20.10 -15.31 1.50
CA ASP A 481 20.60 -16.56 0.91
C ASP A 481 19.76 -17.79 1.27
N LEU A 482 19.17 -17.83 2.48
CA LEU A 482 18.34 -18.97 2.90
C LEU A 482 17.04 -19.00 2.09
N LEU A 483 16.42 -17.84 1.88
CA LEU A 483 15.24 -17.74 1.03
C LEU A 483 15.58 -18.02 -0.43
N ALA A 484 16.74 -17.58 -0.91
CA ALA A 484 17.20 -17.83 -2.28
C ALA A 484 17.38 -19.32 -2.57
N ASP A 485 17.94 -20.07 -1.61
CA ASP A 485 18.03 -21.53 -1.69
C ASP A 485 16.65 -22.18 -1.77
N ASP A 486 15.70 -21.72 -0.95
CA ASP A 486 14.34 -22.23 -0.93
C ASP A 486 13.61 -21.95 -2.25
N LEU A 487 13.60 -20.70 -2.73
CA LEU A 487 12.94 -20.33 -3.99
C LEU A 487 13.55 -21.06 -5.19
N ALA A 488 14.87 -21.28 -5.21
CA ALA A 488 15.51 -22.08 -6.25
C ALA A 488 14.98 -23.52 -6.26
N GLN A 489 14.78 -24.14 -5.09
CA GLN A 489 14.15 -25.46 -4.98
C GLN A 489 12.68 -25.44 -5.42
N VAL A 490 11.93 -24.40 -5.06
CA VAL A 490 10.54 -24.26 -5.52
C VAL A 490 10.47 -24.14 -7.04
N PHE A 491 11.34 -23.34 -7.67
CA PHE A 491 11.42 -23.28 -9.13
C PHE A 491 11.78 -24.64 -9.72
N ASN A 492 12.73 -25.37 -9.14
CA ASN A 492 13.10 -26.70 -9.63
C ASN A 492 11.94 -27.72 -9.50
N TYR A 493 11.09 -27.58 -8.48
CA TYR A 493 9.86 -28.35 -8.35
C TYR A 493 8.82 -27.98 -9.40
N LEU A 494 8.74 -26.70 -9.78
CA LEU A 494 7.87 -26.24 -10.86
C LEU A 494 8.37 -26.69 -12.24
N THR A 495 9.69 -26.80 -12.42
CA THR A 495 10.32 -27.15 -13.71
C THR A 495 10.61 -28.64 -13.88
N GLY A 496 10.54 -29.45 -12.83
CA GLY A 496 10.96 -30.85 -12.83
C GLY A 496 10.19 -31.73 -11.84
N TYR A 497 10.50 -33.03 -11.81
CA TYR A 497 9.75 -34.03 -11.02
C TYR A 497 10.22 -34.18 -9.56
N PHE A 498 10.86 -33.15 -8.97
CA PHE A 498 11.45 -33.23 -7.63
C PHE A 498 10.66 -32.43 -6.60
N ALA A 499 10.03 -33.10 -5.64
CA ALA A 499 9.42 -32.44 -4.50
C ALA A 499 10.51 -31.73 -3.66
N PRO A 500 10.34 -30.45 -3.27
CA PRO A 500 11.29 -29.74 -2.42
C PRO A 500 11.43 -30.49 -1.09
N LYS A 501 12.66 -30.66 -0.61
CA LYS A 501 12.97 -31.28 0.66
C LYS A 501 13.86 -30.35 1.46
N ASN A 502 13.63 -30.27 2.77
CA ASN A 502 14.45 -29.47 3.68
C ASN A 502 14.51 -27.99 3.28
N LEU A 503 13.36 -27.37 2.99
CA LEU A 503 13.28 -25.91 2.92
C LEU A 503 13.73 -25.32 4.26
N LYS A 504 14.50 -24.22 4.20
CA LYS A 504 15.18 -23.64 5.35
C LYS A 504 14.27 -22.72 6.14
N ILE A 505 13.58 -21.79 5.46
CA ILE A 505 12.76 -20.76 6.09
C ILE A 505 11.40 -20.54 5.41
N ALA A 506 11.27 -20.82 4.11
CA ALA A 506 9.99 -20.72 3.42
C ALA A 506 9.15 -22.01 3.55
N HIS A 507 7.83 -21.85 3.52
CA HIS A 507 6.90 -22.98 3.50
C HIS A 507 6.06 -22.93 2.23
N ILE A 508 5.78 -24.10 1.64
CA ILE A 508 5.02 -24.20 0.40
C ILE A 508 3.77 -25.06 0.56
N SER A 509 2.78 -24.81 -0.29
CA SER A 509 1.68 -25.75 -0.54
C SER A 509 1.99 -26.59 -1.79
N PRO A 510 1.40 -27.79 -1.93
CA PRO A 510 0.40 -28.41 -1.06
C PRO A 510 0.96 -29.05 0.22
N ASN A 511 2.28 -29.13 0.36
CA ASN A 511 2.96 -29.82 1.46
C ASN A 511 3.76 -28.81 2.31
N GLY A 512 3.20 -28.36 3.44
CA GLY A 512 3.97 -27.60 4.44
C GLY A 512 3.27 -26.40 5.08
N ILE A 513 2.57 -25.56 4.30
CA ILE A 513 1.95 -24.34 4.87
C ILE A 513 0.92 -24.66 5.96
N ALA A 514 0.01 -25.62 5.71
CA ALA A 514 -1.00 -26.01 6.70
C ALA A 514 -0.36 -26.51 7.99
N ASP A 515 0.48 -27.55 7.90
CA ASP A 515 1.18 -28.14 9.04
C ASP A 515 1.99 -27.12 9.84
N HIS A 516 2.60 -26.13 9.17
CA HIS A 516 3.36 -25.08 9.83
C HIS A 516 2.46 -24.10 10.59
N LEU A 517 1.37 -23.65 9.96
CA LEU A 517 0.41 -22.77 10.63
C LEU A 517 -0.28 -23.46 11.81
N GLU A 518 -0.64 -24.74 11.68
CA GLU A 518 -1.19 -25.56 12.77
C GLU A 518 -0.21 -25.60 13.96
N LYS A 519 1.07 -25.88 13.71
CA LYS A 519 2.12 -25.86 14.75
C LYS A 519 2.29 -24.50 15.42
N LEU A 520 2.25 -23.41 14.65
CA LEU A 520 2.35 -22.06 15.22
C LEU A 520 1.15 -21.75 16.12
N ILE A 521 -0.08 -22.11 15.70
CA ILE A 521 -1.29 -21.93 16.51
C ILE A 521 -1.23 -22.77 17.79
N ASP A 522 -0.75 -24.01 17.70
CA ASP A 522 -0.60 -24.89 18.86
C ASP A 522 0.47 -24.38 19.83
N ALA A 523 1.58 -23.83 19.31
CA ALA A 523 2.63 -23.23 20.13
C ALA A 523 2.12 -22.03 20.94
N GLU A 524 1.26 -21.18 20.36
CA GLU A 524 0.59 -20.09 21.10
C GLU A 524 -0.33 -20.64 22.20
N SER A 525 -1.03 -21.74 21.90
CA SER A 525 -1.90 -22.42 22.87
C SER A 525 -1.09 -22.96 24.06
N GLU A 526 0.06 -23.58 23.79
CA GLU A 526 0.98 -24.05 24.83
C GLU A 526 1.59 -22.90 25.65
N ALA A 527 1.94 -21.78 25.00
CA ALA A 527 2.48 -20.60 25.67
C ALA A 527 1.45 -20.03 26.66
N GLU A 528 0.20 -19.88 26.24
CA GLU A 528 -0.89 -19.39 27.10
C GLU A 528 -1.10 -20.31 28.32
N LEU A 529 -1.12 -21.63 28.13
CA LEU A 529 -1.25 -22.60 29.23
C LEU A 529 -0.08 -22.54 30.22
N LYS A 530 1.10 -22.10 29.77
CA LYS A 530 2.30 -21.88 30.61
C LYS A 530 2.33 -20.47 31.23
N GLY A 531 1.33 -19.62 30.98
CA GLY A 531 1.30 -18.22 31.43
C GLY A 531 2.31 -17.32 30.71
N GLN A 532 2.76 -17.73 29.53
CA GLN A 532 3.67 -16.97 28.67
C GLN A 532 2.92 -16.03 27.74
N ILE A 533 3.63 -15.13 27.07
CA ILE A 533 3.04 -14.21 26.09
C ILE A 533 2.51 -15.01 24.91
N SER A 534 1.21 -14.88 24.64
CA SER A 534 0.55 -15.53 23.50
C SER A 534 -0.30 -14.53 22.69
N GLY A 535 -0.49 -14.83 21.40
CA GLY A 535 -1.41 -14.11 20.53
C GLY A 535 -1.26 -14.42 19.04
N ILE A 536 -2.38 -14.30 18.32
CA ILE A 536 -2.49 -14.62 16.90
C ILE A 536 -3.15 -13.46 16.15
N TRP A 537 -2.49 -12.96 15.11
CA TRP A 537 -3.01 -11.92 14.22
C TRP A 537 -2.94 -12.40 12.77
N ILE A 538 -4.09 -12.50 12.12
CA ILE A 538 -4.19 -13.04 10.76
C ILE A 538 -4.97 -12.06 9.90
N LYS A 539 -4.35 -11.59 8.82
CA LYS A 539 -5.02 -10.92 7.72
C LYS A 539 -4.99 -11.85 6.52
N ALA A 540 -6.16 -12.16 5.96
CA ALA A 540 -6.28 -12.96 4.75
C ALA A 540 -7.57 -12.59 4.00
N ASN A 541 -7.70 -13.05 2.76
CA ASN A 541 -8.94 -12.80 2.02
C ASN A 541 -10.04 -13.76 2.42
N SER A 542 -9.71 -14.98 2.86
CA SER A 542 -10.69 -15.99 3.24
C SER A 542 -10.16 -17.00 4.25
N LEU A 543 -11.05 -17.39 5.17
CA LEU A 543 -10.89 -18.51 6.11
C LEU A 543 -12.05 -19.48 5.94
N ASN A 544 -11.72 -20.72 5.56
CA ASN A 544 -12.67 -21.81 5.33
C ASN A 544 -12.09 -23.19 5.67
N ASP A 545 -10.79 -23.29 5.93
CA ASP A 545 -10.16 -24.57 6.22
C ASP A 545 -10.58 -25.11 7.59
N THR A 546 -11.13 -26.33 7.63
CA THR A 546 -11.69 -26.89 8.87
C THR A 546 -10.62 -27.27 9.88
N ASN A 547 -9.43 -27.69 9.44
CA ASN A 547 -8.35 -28.07 10.35
C ASN A 547 -7.80 -26.81 11.02
N ILE A 548 -7.44 -25.79 10.25
CA ILE A 548 -7.00 -24.50 10.81
C ILE A 548 -8.05 -23.92 11.77
N ILE A 549 -9.34 -24.00 11.41
CA ILE A 549 -10.43 -23.55 12.30
C ILE A 549 -10.46 -24.34 13.62
N GLU A 550 -10.25 -25.66 13.60
CA GLU A 550 -10.20 -26.48 14.80
C GLU A 550 -9.05 -26.06 15.73
N HIS A 551 -7.87 -25.81 15.18
CA HIS A 551 -6.72 -25.29 15.94
C HIS A 551 -6.99 -23.89 16.51
N LEU A 552 -7.62 -22.98 15.74
CA LEU A 552 -8.01 -21.65 16.23
C LEU A 552 -9.07 -21.71 17.35
N ILE A 553 -10.04 -22.63 17.25
CA ILE A 553 -11.02 -22.87 18.32
C ILE A 553 -10.30 -23.35 19.58
N TYR A 554 -9.38 -24.30 19.46
CA TYR A 554 -8.61 -24.82 20.58
C TYR A 554 -7.78 -23.71 21.26
N ALA A 555 -7.05 -22.90 20.48
CA ALA A 555 -6.30 -21.75 20.99
C ALA A 555 -7.21 -20.74 21.71
N SER A 556 -8.41 -20.47 21.18
CA SER A 556 -9.37 -19.59 21.87
C SER A 556 -9.86 -20.19 23.20
N GLN A 557 -9.92 -21.52 23.33
CA GLN A 557 -10.37 -22.20 24.55
C GLN A 557 -9.28 -22.19 25.63
N THR A 558 -8.01 -22.19 25.27
CA THR A 558 -6.89 -22.08 26.22
C THR A 558 -6.73 -20.65 26.76
N GLY A 559 -7.13 -19.64 25.99
CA GLY A 559 -7.11 -18.24 26.42
C GLY A 559 -6.48 -17.27 25.41
N VAL A 560 -5.82 -17.80 24.38
CA VAL A 560 -5.05 -17.04 23.38
C VAL A 560 -5.92 -15.97 22.72
N PRO A 561 -5.49 -14.70 22.69
CA PRO A 561 -6.17 -13.64 21.94
C PRO A 561 -6.00 -13.85 20.42
N ILE A 562 -7.09 -13.81 19.65
CA ILE A 562 -7.05 -14.09 18.20
C ILE A 562 -7.76 -12.97 17.43
N HIS A 563 -7.02 -12.30 16.55
CA HIS A 563 -7.50 -11.18 15.73
C HIS A 563 -7.47 -11.52 14.24
N LEU A 564 -8.64 -11.60 13.62
CA LEU A 564 -8.79 -12.01 12.23
C LEU A 564 -9.30 -10.84 11.37
N LEU A 565 -8.50 -10.37 10.43
CA LEU A 565 -8.88 -9.43 9.36
C LEU A 565 -9.20 -10.19 8.09
N ILE A 566 -10.48 -10.57 7.93
CA ILE A 566 -10.94 -11.42 6.83
C ILE A 566 -11.95 -10.65 5.98
N ARG A 567 -11.53 -10.22 4.79
CA ARG A 567 -12.40 -9.41 3.92
C ARG A 567 -13.55 -10.21 3.29
N GLY A 568 -13.30 -11.49 2.97
CA GLY A 568 -14.12 -12.29 2.06
C GLY A 568 -14.92 -13.34 2.80
N ILE A 569 -14.66 -14.62 2.47
CA ILE A 569 -15.29 -15.78 3.11
C ILE A 569 -14.72 -15.94 4.51
N GLU A 570 -15.57 -15.88 5.51
CA GLU A 570 -15.27 -16.27 6.89
C GLU A 570 -16.31 -17.29 7.35
N THR A 571 -15.90 -18.51 7.64
CA THR A 571 -16.82 -19.55 8.09
C THR A 571 -16.86 -19.72 9.60
N LEU A 572 -15.84 -19.32 10.35
CA LEU A 572 -15.80 -19.44 11.81
C LEU A 572 -16.61 -18.33 12.48
N LYS A 573 -17.53 -18.71 13.37
CA LYS A 573 -18.28 -17.75 14.20
C LYS A 573 -17.42 -17.27 15.39
N PRO A 574 -17.14 -15.97 15.52
CA PRO A 574 -16.37 -15.44 16.65
C PRO A 574 -17.24 -15.25 17.90
N GLU A 575 -16.61 -14.94 19.03
CA GLU A 575 -17.27 -14.47 20.26
C GLU A 575 -18.33 -15.43 20.86
N ILE A 576 -18.26 -16.74 20.58
CA ILE A 576 -19.13 -17.73 21.23
C ILE A 576 -18.54 -18.07 22.60
N LYS A 577 -19.34 -17.89 23.65
CA LYS A 577 -18.95 -18.11 25.05
C LYS A 577 -18.26 -19.48 25.22
N SER A 578 -17.07 -19.47 25.83
CA SER A 578 -16.25 -20.65 26.15
C SER A 578 -15.76 -21.47 24.95
N VAL A 579 -15.93 -20.98 23.72
CA VAL A 579 -15.50 -21.70 22.50
C VAL A 579 -14.66 -20.80 21.61
N THR A 580 -15.18 -19.65 21.21
CA THR A 580 -14.49 -18.68 20.35
C THR A 580 -14.49 -17.29 20.99
N ASN A 581 -14.60 -17.19 22.32
CA ASN A 581 -14.73 -15.93 23.05
C ASN A 581 -13.46 -15.04 22.99
N LYS A 582 -12.33 -15.59 22.54
CA LYS A 582 -11.09 -14.84 22.30
C LYS A 582 -10.85 -14.52 20.83
N ILE A 583 -11.72 -15.00 19.94
CA ILE A 583 -11.64 -14.73 18.50
C ILE A 583 -12.47 -13.49 18.18
N LYS A 584 -11.83 -12.50 17.56
CA LYS A 584 -12.48 -11.32 16.98
C LYS A 584 -12.25 -11.33 15.48
N VAL A 585 -13.32 -11.10 14.72
CA VAL A 585 -13.26 -11.00 13.25
C VAL A 585 -13.71 -9.61 12.81
N HIS A 586 -12.82 -8.93 12.11
CA HIS A 586 -13.06 -7.69 11.41
C HIS A 586 -12.93 -7.88 9.90
N SER A 587 -13.62 -7.04 9.14
CA SER A 587 -13.61 -7.08 7.69
C SER A 587 -13.67 -5.68 7.12
N ILE A 588 -12.73 -5.33 6.25
CA ILE A 588 -12.62 -4.00 5.66
C ILE A 588 -13.01 -4.07 4.19
N VAL A 589 -13.93 -3.20 3.79
CA VAL A 589 -14.35 -3.01 2.40
C VAL A 589 -14.43 -1.51 2.16
N GLY A 590 -13.54 -1.00 1.31
CA GLY A 590 -13.38 0.44 1.03
C GLY A 590 -13.08 0.71 -0.44
N ARG A 591 -12.35 1.80 -0.71
CA ARG A 591 -11.92 2.22 -2.05
C ARG A 591 -11.02 1.17 -2.70
N PHE A 592 -10.01 0.71 -1.97
CA PHE A 592 -9.09 -0.32 -2.43
C PHE A 592 -9.55 -1.70 -1.97
N LEU A 593 -9.25 -2.71 -2.80
CA LEU A 593 -9.59 -4.08 -2.53
C LEU A 593 -8.53 -4.71 -1.64
N GLU A 594 -8.86 -4.97 -0.37
CA GLU A 594 -7.93 -5.66 0.51
C GLU A 594 -7.44 -6.98 -0.12
N HIS A 595 -6.14 -7.23 -0.24
CA HIS A 595 -5.67 -8.47 -0.90
C HIS A 595 -4.44 -9.11 -0.25
N SER A 596 -3.64 -8.35 0.49
CA SER A 596 -2.48 -8.84 1.24
C SER A 596 -2.87 -9.87 2.29
N ARG A 597 -1.97 -10.85 2.49
CA ARG A 597 -2.07 -11.86 3.56
C ARG A 597 -0.88 -11.73 4.49
N ILE A 598 -1.15 -11.55 5.77
CA ILE A 598 -0.16 -11.36 6.84
C ILE A 598 -0.54 -12.33 7.97
N TYR A 599 0.43 -13.09 8.47
CA TYR A 599 0.26 -14.01 9.59
C TYR A 599 1.30 -13.67 10.65
N ARG A 600 0.86 -13.34 11.87
CA ARG A 600 1.74 -12.96 12.97
C ARG A 600 1.37 -13.71 14.24
N PHE A 601 2.38 -14.20 14.95
CA PHE A 601 2.27 -15.00 16.17
C PHE A 601 3.16 -14.38 17.24
N ALA A 602 2.70 -14.32 18.49
CA ALA A 602 3.40 -13.59 19.56
C ALA A 602 4.70 -14.28 19.99
N ASN A 603 4.74 -15.61 19.90
CA ASN A 603 5.88 -16.47 20.12
C ASN A 603 6.69 -16.08 21.37
N ASN A 604 6.00 -16.03 22.52
CA ASN A 604 6.57 -15.68 23.82
C ASN A 604 7.36 -14.34 23.83
N GLY A 605 6.85 -13.34 23.10
CA GLY A 605 7.42 -11.99 23.04
C GLY A 605 8.42 -11.77 21.89
N ASN A 606 8.75 -12.80 21.13
CA ASN A 606 9.63 -12.70 19.96
C ASN A 606 8.87 -13.06 18.67
N PRO A 607 8.06 -12.12 18.14
CA PRO A 607 7.01 -12.41 17.19
C PRO A 607 7.54 -13.02 15.89
N LEU A 608 6.75 -13.91 15.31
CA LEU A 608 7.00 -14.49 14.00
C LEU A 608 5.98 -13.95 13.01
N THR A 609 6.43 -13.20 12.01
CA THR A 609 5.60 -12.54 11.00
C THR A 609 5.88 -13.09 9.61
N TYR A 610 4.82 -13.34 8.85
CA TYR A 610 4.88 -13.92 7.52
C TYR A 610 3.98 -13.17 6.54
N ILE A 611 4.41 -13.12 5.28
CA ILE A 611 3.53 -12.83 4.13
C ILE A 611 3.22 -14.11 3.37
N SER A 612 2.08 -14.15 2.69
CA SER A 612 1.72 -15.33 1.88
C SER A 612 0.96 -15.01 0.61
N SER A 613 1.09 -15.90 -0.37
CA SER A 613 0.15 -15.98 -1.50
C SER A 613 -1.12 -16.79 -1.17
N ALA A 614 -1.09 -17.62 -0.12
CA ALA A 614 -2.18 -18.48 0.28
C ALA A 614 -3.24 -17.75 1.12
N ASP A 615 -4.50 -18.10 0.91
CA ASP A 615 -5.56 -17.89 1.91
C ASP A 615 -5.72 -19.15 2.76
N LEU A 616 -6.46 -19.07 3.87
CA LEU A 616 -6.77 -20.21 4.75
C LEU A 616 -7.95 -21.02 4.20
N MET A 617 -7.80 -21.52 2.97
CA MET A 617 -8.79 -22.36 2.28
C MET A 617 -8.16 -23.69 1.85
N PRO A 618 -8.93 -24.80 1.84
CA PRO A 618 -8.39 -26.12 1.48
C PRO A 618 -7.70 -26.17 0.11
N ARG A 619 -8.22 -25.43 -0.87
CA ARG A 619 -7.62 -25.37 -2.22
C ARG A 619 -6.26 -24.68 -2.23
N ASN A 620 -6.04 -23.71 -1.35
CA ASN A 620 -4.79 -22.96 -1.27
C ASN A 620 -3.76 -23.77 -0.48
N LEU A 621 -4.18 -24.32 0.66
CA LEU A 621 -3.31 -25.06 1.55
C LEU A 621 -2.87 -26.42 0.99
N TYR A 622 -3.73 -27.12 0.24
CA TYR A 622 -3.50 -28.53 -0.13
C TYR A 622 -3.59 -28.84 -1.63
N ARG A 623 -4.00 -27.91 -2.49
CA ARG A 623 -4.25 -28.18 -3.94
C ARG A 623 -3.62 -27.16 -4.88
N ARG A 624 -2.74 -26.31 -4.37
CA ARG A 624 -2.03 -25.27 -5.12
C ARG A 624 -0.59 -25.20 -4.68
N VAL A 625 0.24 -24.68 -5.56
CA VAL A 625 1.57 -24.21 -5.18
C VAL A 625 1.44 -22.77 -4.71
N GLU A 626 1.51 -22.60 -3.40
CA GLU A 626 1.49 -21.32 -2.69
C GLU A 626 2.78 -21.18 -1.88
N LEU A 627 3.08 -19.97 -1.42
CA LEU A 627 4.28 -19.65 -0.66
C LEU A 627 3.91 -18.89 0.62
N LEU A 628 4.51 -19.26 1.75
CA LEU A 628 4.50 -18.55 3.02
C LEU A 628 5.96 -18.19 3.35
N VAL A 629 6.25 -16.90 3.43
CA VAL A 629 7.61 -16.37 3.61
C VAL A 629 7.71 -15.64 4.94
N PRO A 630 8.67 -15.99 5.81
CA PRO A 630 8.93 -15.23 7.03
C PRO A 630 9.61 -13.91 6.70
N ILE A 631 9.28 -12.89 7.48
CA ILE A 631 9.91 -11.58 7.40
C ILE A 631 10.96 -11.53 8.49
N VAL A 632 12.21 -11.63 8.06
CA VAL A 632 13.38 -11.77 8.96
C VAL A 632 14.03 -10.44 9.28
N ASP A 633 13.92 -9.46 8.37
CA ASP A 633 14.40 -8.11 8.59
C ASP A 633 13.52 -7.41 9.65
N PRO A 634 14.11 -6.90 10.75
CA PRO A 634 13.34 -6.28 11.84
C PRO A 634 12.56 -5.04 11.41
N LYS A 635 13.07 -4.25 10.45
CA LYS A 635 12.38 -3.05 9.98
C LYS A 635 11.14 -3.43 9.18
N CYS A 636 11.28 -4.37 8.24
CA CYS A 636 10.13 -4.89 7.49
C CYS A 636 9.10 -5.60 8.40
N GLU A 637 9.53 -6.23 9.51
CA GLU A 637 8.60 -6.82 10.49
C GLU A 637 7.76 -5.74 11.19
N SER A 638 8.40 -4.65 11.63
CA SER A 638 7.72 -3.51 12.27
C SER A 638 6.70 -2.87 11.32
N GLU A 639 7.11 -2.57 10.08
CA GLU A 639 6.24 -1.98 9.07
C GLU A 639 4.99 -2.85 8.81
N LEU A 640 5.13 -4.18 8.74
CA LEU A 640 3.99 -5.08 8.59
C LEU A 640 3.07 -5.14 9.82
N ALA A 641 3.65 -5.05 11.01
CA ALA A 641 2.88 -4.97 12.24
C ALA A 641 2.04 -3.69 12.25
N GLU A 642 2.63 -2.54 11.92
CA GLU A 642 1.96 -1.24 11.84
C GLU A 642 0.85 -1.20 10.78
N ILE A 643 1.07 -1.84 9.63
CA ILE A 643 0.05 -2.03 8.60
C ILE A 643 -1.14 -2.82 9.18
N PHE A 644 -0.89 -3.97 9.81
CA PHE A 644 -1.97 -4.76 10.42
C PHE A 644 -2.71 -3.96 11.49
N GLU A 645 -2.00 -3.23 12.33
CA GLU A 645 -2.55 -2.46 13.45
C GLU A 645 -3.39 -1.28 12.99
N THR A 646 -2.92 -0.52 12.00
CA THR A 646 -3.66 0.58 11.38
C THR A 646 -4.96 0.06 10.78
N MET A 647 -4.92 -1.10 10.11
CA MET A 647 -6.13 -1.77 9.63
C MET A 647 -7.04 -2.24 10.77
N TRP A 648 -6.49 -2.84 11.84
CA TRP A 648 -7.28 -3.30 12.98
C TRP A 648 -7.97 -2.14 13.73
N ALA A 649 -7.33 -0.97 13.75
CA ALA A 649 -7.82 0.25 14.35
C ALA A 649 -8.94 0.93 13.53
N ASP A 650 -9.16 0.52 12.29
CA ASP A 650 -10.16 1.09 11.38
C ASP A 650 -11.56 1.10 12.02
N THR A 651 -12.23 2.25 11.89
CA THR A 651 -13.60 2.49 12.39
C THR A 651 -14.53 2.98 11.30
N VAL A 652 -14.02 3.21 10.10
CA VAL A 652 -14.70 3.87 8.99
C VAL A 652 -15.17 2.83 7.98
N ASN A 653 -14.30 1.91 7.58
CA ASN A 653 -14.55 0.89 6.58
C ASN A 653 -14.69 -0.52 7.20
N MET A 654 -14.38 -0.67 8.50
CA MET A 654 -14.47 -1.90 9.26
C MET A 654 -15.91 -2.37 9.56
N TRP A 655 -16.13 -3.67 9.35
CA TRP A 655 -17.31 -4.43 9.74
C TRP A 655 -16.90 -5.49 10.76
N LYS A 656 -17.58 -5.52 11.91
CA LYS A 656 -17.40 -6.56 12.92
C LYS A 656 -18.35 -7.73 12.64
N MET A 657 -17.82 -8.95 12.61
CA MET A 657 -18.65 -10.16 12.61
C MET A 657 -19.15 -10.43 14.03
N LYS A 658 -20.45 -10.70 14.17
CA LYS A 658 -21.08 -11.06 15.44
C LYS A 658 -21.04 -12.58 15.63
N SER A 659 -21.41 -13.05 16.82
CA SER A 659 -21.45 -14.47 17.17
C SER A 659 -22.46 -15.32 16.41
N ASP A 660 -23.45 -14.71 15.74
CA ASP A 660 -24.36 -15.39 14.80
C ASP A 660 -23.79 -15.45 13.36
N GLY A 661 -22.61 -14.87 13.14
CA GLY A 661 -21.95 -14.72 11.86
C GLY A 661 -22.53 -13.63 10.95
N SER A 662 -23.43 -12.78 11.46
CA SER A 662 -23.85 -11.55 10.77
C SER A 662 -22.81 -10.45 10.92
N TYR A 663 -22.82 -9.46 10.03
CA TYR A 663 -21.91 -8.32 10.07
C TYR A 663 -22.63 -7.04 10.45
N ALA A 664 -21.96 -6.19 11.23
CA ALA A 664 -22.42 -4.84 11.52
C ALA A 664 -21.27 -3.84 11.43
N ARG A 665 -21.59 -2.61 11.01
CA ARG A 665 -20.64 -1.49 11.12
C ARG A 665 -20.42 -1.18 12.59
N HIS A 666 -19.16 -0.94 12.95
CA HIS A 666 -18.81 -0.59 14.32
C HIS A 666 -19.00 0.92 14.53
N SER A 667 -20.02 1.34 15.28
CA SER A 667 -20.43 2.75 15.38
C SER A 667 -20.04 3.46 16.70
N LYS A 668 -19.07 2.95 17.48
CA LYS A 668 -18.90 3.37 18.89
C LYS A 668 -17.50 3.84 19.35
N ARG A 669 -16.55 4.17 18.46
CA ARG A 669 -15.28 4.81 18.88
C ARG A 669 -15.34 6.34 18.72
N ARG A 670 -14.80 7.07 19.71
CA ARG A 670 -14.69 8.55 19.71
C ARG A 670 -13.72 9.10 18.63
N ARG A 671 -12.75 8.31 18.18
CA ARG A 671 -11.79 8.68 17.11
C ARG A 671 -12.15 7.96 15.81
N ARG A 672 -12.30 8.73 14.73
CA ARG A 672 -12.50 8.23 13.38
C ARG A 672 -11.14 7.86 12.79
N VAL A 673 -11.01 6.63 12.31
CA VAL A 673 -9.79 6.05 11.71
C VAL A 673 -10.20 5.38 10.42
N ASP A 674 -9.69 5.87 9.29
CA ASP A 674 -9.81 5.24 7.97
C ASP A 674 -8.41 4.77 7.57
N SER A 675 -8.20 3.45 7.65
CA SER A 675 -6.89 2.86 7.37
C SER A 675 -6.39 3.14 5.96
N GLN A 676 -7.29 3.10 4.96
CA GLN A 676 -6.89 3.34 3.57
C GLN A 676 -6.55 4.81 3.33
N ALA A 677 -7.21 5.75 4.01
CA ALA A 677 -6.87 7.16 3.92
C ALA A 677 -5.51 7.46 4.57
N LEU A 678 -5.24 6.90 5.75
CA LEU A 678 -3.96 7.04 6.44
C LEU A 678 -2.80 6.52 5.57
N PHE A 679 -2.92 5.31 4.99
CA PHE A 679 -1.91 4.79 4.08
C PHE A 679 -1.73 5.64 2.81
N MET A 680 -2.78 6.28 2.30
CA MET A 680 -2.65 7.23 1.18
C MET A 680 -1.88 8.49 1.58
N GLU A 681 -1.97 8.90 2.84
CA GLU A 681 -1.26 10.06 3.41
C GLU A 681 0.15 9.68 3.92
N GLN A 682 0.55 8.40 3.79
CA GLN A 682 1.77 7.84 4.39
C GLN A 682 1.82 8.01 5.90
N GLU A 683 0.65 8.15 6.52
CA GLU A 683 0.49 8.21 7.96
C GLU A 683 0.13 6.83 8.49
N PHE A 684 0.65 6.52 9.66
CA PHE A 684 0.17 5.41 10.47
C PHE A 684 -0.59 5.99 11.65
N VAL A 685 -1.36 5.14 12.34
CA VAL A 685 -1.98 5.57 13.59
C VAL A 685 -0.88 5.97 14.56
N ALA A 686 -0.77 7.28 14.86
CA ALA A 686 0.23 7.86 15.75
C ALA A 686 0.48 6.98 16.97
N ASP A 687 1.77 6.69 17.16
CA ASP A 687 2.32 5.67 18.03
C ASP A 687 1.60 5.62 19.38
N ARG A 688 0.71 4.64 19.51
CA ARG A 688 0.22 4.17 20.81
C ARG A 688 0.82 2.82 21.17
N PHE A 689 1.85 2.36 20.44
CA PHE A 689 2.36 1.00 20.52
C PHE A 689 3.88 0.85 20.22
N ALA A 690 4.73 1.71 20.79
CA ALA A 690 6.04 1.30 21.31
C ALA A 690 5.94 0.19 22.40
N GLU A 691 4.75 -0.36 22.65
CA GLU A 691 4.42 -1.48 23.54
C GLU A 691 3.87 -2.63 22.68
N LYS A 692 4.49 -3.83 22.67
CA LYS A 692 3.92 -4.97 21.90
C LYS A 692 2.62 -5.48 22.54
N PHE A 693 1.70 -5.93 21.70
CA PHE A 693 0.43 -6.56 22.06
C PHE A 693 0.63 -7.92 22.78
N VAL A 694 0.11 -8.05 24.01
CA VAL A 694 -0.08 -9.34 24.71
C VAL A 694 -1.53 -9.39 25.19
N GLY A 695 -2.39 -10.21 24.58
CA GLY A 695 -3.78 -10.33 25.04
C GLY A 695 -4.78 -9.32 24.48
N ASP A 696 -5.85 -9.10 25.26
CA ASP A 696 -6.87 -8.06 25.08
C ASP A 696 -6.50 -6.75 25.82
N GLU A 697 -5.37 -6.71 26.53
CA GLU A 697 -4.89 -5.58 27.34
C GLU A 697 -3.55 -5.04 26.83
N TYR A 698 -3.31 -3.76 27.08
CA TYR A 698 -2.02 -3.11 26.86
C TYR A 698 -1.11 -3.52 28.01
N VAL A 699 -0.27 -4.53 27.80
CA VAL A 699 0.82 -4.82 28.73
C VAL A 699 2.06 -4.11 28.19
N ARG A 700 2.54 -3.11 28.93
CA ARG A 700 3.93 -2.65 28.81
C ARG A 700 4.83 -3.88 28.83
N LEU A 701 5.34 -4.28 27.67
CA LEU A 701 6.59 -5.00 27.70
C LEU A 701 7.60 -4.03 28.29
N LYS A 702 8.12 -4.38 29.46
CA LYS A 702 9.49 -4.03 29.80
C LYS A 702 10.41 -4.72 28.77
N VAL A 703 10.39 -4.28 27.51
CA VAL A 703 11.60 -4.28 26.69
C VAL A 703 12.57 -3.49 27.54
N GLY A 704 13.68 -4.13 27.93
CA GLY A 704 14.49 -3.77 29.11
C GLY A 704 14.47 -2.29 29.46
N GLU A 705 14.14 -1.99 30.71
CA GLU A 705 14.05 -0.62 31.24
C GLU A 705 15.19 0.24 30.66
N PHE A 706 14.85 1.40 30.12
CA PHE A 706 15.84 2.43 29.83
C PHE A 706 16.68 2.62 31.09
N MET A 707 17.94 2.23 31.02
CA MET A 707 18.73 2.03 32.23
C MET A 707 19.38 3.31 32.69
N THR A 708 19.53 4.31 31.81
CA THR A 708 20.30 5.50 32.10
C THR A 708 19.69 6.70 31.39
N LYS A 709 19.48 7.78 32.14
CA LYS A 709 19.10 9.09 31.63
C LYS A 709 20.35 9.95 31.53
N PHE A 710 20.40 10.76 30.48
CA PHE A 710 21.54 11.61 30.18
C PHE A 710 21.07 13.00 29.75
N ALA A 711 21.58 14.04 30.39
CA ALA A 711 21.40 15.43 29.99
C ALA A 711 22.69 15.95 29.35
N ILE A 712 22.60 16.44 28.12
CA ILE A 712 23.71 17.07 27.42
C ILE A 712 23.41 18.55 27.29
N ILE A 713 24.28 19.37 27.87
CA ILE A 713 24.22 20.83 27.75
C ILE A 713 25.32 21.28 26.80
N ASP A 714 24.94 21.99 25.75
CA ASP A 714 25.83 22.62 24.78
C ASP A 714 25.75 24.14 24.97
N LEU A 715 26.86 24.74 25.39
CA LEU A 715 27.02 26.18 25.51
C LEU A 715 27.83 26.73 24.34
N GLY A 716 27.10 27.24 23.34
CA GLY A 716 27.65 27.96 22.21
C GLY A 716 27.80 29.47 22.44
N SER A 717 28.25 30.18 21.39
CA SER A 717 28.45 31.64 21.44
C SER A 717 27.14 32.44 21.50
N ASN A 718 26.07 31.92 20.91
CA ASN A 718 24.80 32.64 20.75
C ASN A 718 23.67 32.08 21.64
N SER A 719 23.65 30.75 21.85
CA SER A 719 22.62 30.04 22.60
C SER A 719 23.24 28.98 23.50
N ILE A 720 22.56 28.70 24.62
CA ILE A 720 22.78 27.49 25.42
C ILE A 720 21.62 26.53 25.16
N ARG A 721 21.91 25.24 25.02
CA ARG A 721 20.90 24.23 24.68
C ARG A 721 21.08 23.00 25.55
N MET A 722 19.99 22.34 25.90
CA MET A 722 20.00 21.08 26.64
C MET A 722 19.13 20.03 25.95
N THR A 723 19.62 18.80 25.90
CA THR A 723 18.83 17.64 25.50
C THR A 723 18.85 16.64 26.65
N ILE A 724 17.67 16.19 27.10
CA ILE A 724 17.53 15.10 28.04
C ILE A 724 17.11 13.87 27.24
N SER A 725 17.89 12.81 27.31
CA SER A 725 17.63 11.54 26.64
C SER A 725 17.70 10.37 27.61
N GLN A 726 17.13 9.24 27.24
CA GLN A 726 17.34 7.96 27.90
C GLN A 726 17.71 6.90 26.87
N TYR A 727 18.54 5.93 27.23
CA TYR A 727 18.98 4.90 26.28
C TYR A 727 19.02 3.49 26.90
N ARG A 728 18.98 2.50 26.02
CA ARG A 728 18.95 1.06 26.32
C ARG A 728 20.32 0.42 26.08
N LYS A 729 20.49 -0.81 26.59
CA LYS A 729 21.72 -1.61 26.35
C LYS A 729 21.97 -1.96 24.88
N ASN A 730 20.94 -1.97 24.04
CA ASN A 730 21.05 -2.33 22.63
C ASN A 730 21.41 -1.14 21.72
N GLY A 731 21.67 0.05 22.27
CA GLY A 731 22.00 1.25 21.49
C GLY A 731 20.81 2.13 21.11
N GLU A 732 19.57 1.72 21.40
CA GLU A 732 18.36 2.51 21.19
C GLU A 732 18.26 3.65 22.22
N TYR A 733 17.87 4.84 21.78
CA TYR A 733 17.69 6.00 22.65
C TYR A 733 16.37 6.72 22.40
N GLU A 734 15.91 7.50 23.37
CA GLU A 734 14.72 8.33 23.30
C GLU A 734 15.05 9.73 23.84
N VAL A 735 14.58 10.78 23.19
CA VAL A 735 14.72 12.16 23.66
C VAL A 735 13.51 12.53 24.53
N LEU A 736 13.74 12.75 25.83
CA LEU A 736 12.73 13.11 26.82
C LEU A 736 12.41 14.62 26.84
N GLY A 737 13.34 15.46 26.39
CA GLY A 737 13.14 16.91 26.36
C GLY A 737 14.26 17.67 25.66
N ARG A 738 13.90 18.76 24.99
CA ARG A 738 14.84 19.71 24.36
C ARG A 738 14.56 21.11 24.92
N PHE A 739 15.62 21.79 25.34
CA PHE A 739 15.56 23.13 25.91
C PHE A 739 16.58 24.02 25.22
N GLN A 740 16.25 25.30 25.04
CA GLN A 740 17.15 26.26 24.40
C GLN A 740 16.90 27.66 24.98
N GLU A 741 17.97 28.38 25.25
CA GLU A 741 17.94 29.79 25.66
C GLU A 741 18.93 30.63 24.85
N MET A 742 18.52 31.84 24.49
CA MET A 742 19.34 32.80 23.73
C MET A 742 20.13 33.68 24.69
N VAL A 743 21.42 33.37 24.87
CA VAL A 743 22.28 34.03 25.87
C VAL A 743 23.22 35.08 25.28
N ARG A 744 23.56 34.96 23.99
CA ARG A 744 24.51 35.84 23.29
C ARG A 744 25.83 36.03 24.05
N LEU A 745 26.42 34.94 24.49
CA LEU A 745 27.58 34.93 25.37
C LEU A 745 28.80 35.64 24.75
N SER A 746 28.98 35.57 23.43
CA SER A 746 30.09 36.23 22.75
C SER A 746 29.88 37.72 22.44
N ALA A 747 28.69 38.27 22.71
CA ALA A 747 28.38 39.65 22.36
C ALA A 747 29.26 40.62 23.16
N GLY A 748 29.89 41.57 22.45
CA GLY A 748 30.70 42.61 23.09
C GLY A 748 32.07 42.15 23.61
N MET A 749 32.52 40.92 23.31
CA MET A 749 33.83 40.42 23.77
C MET A 749 35.03 41.25 23.29
N GLY A 750 34.90 41.87 22.11
CA GLY A 750 35.92 42.70 21.49
C GLY A 750 37.26 41.98 21.27
N ARG A 751 38.31 42.73 20.90
CA ARG A 751 39.66 42.16 20.66
C ARG A 751 40.31 41.55 21.90
N LYS A 752 39.90 42.01 23.10
CA LYS A 752 40.43 41.51 24.38
C LYS A 752 39.80 40.17 24.80
N ARG A 753 38.76 39.70 24.09
CA ARG A 753 38.07 38.42 24.33
C ARG A 753 37.55 38.28 25.76
N VAL A 754 36.96 39.33 26.32
CA VAL A 754 36.41 39.32 27.68
C VAL A 754 34.91 39.08 27.63
N LEU A 755 34.41 38.04 28.30
CA LEU A 755 32.96 37.82 28.46
C LEU A 755 32.35 38.95 29.29
N GLN A 756 31.27 39.55 28.78
CA GLN A 756 30.60 40.67 29.44
C GLN A 756 29.74 40.18 30.61
N SER A 757 29.70 40.95 31.71
CA SER A 757 29.01 40.54 32.94
C SER A 757 27.52 40.27 32.74
N ASP A 758 26.84 41.09 31.93
CA ASP A 758 25.43 40.93 31.58
C ASP A 758 25.16 39.64 30.79
N ALA A 759 26.10 39.25 29.91
CA ALA A 759 26.02 38.00 29.15
C ALA A 759 26.26 36.77 30.04
N ILE A 760 27.22 36.86 30.97
CA ILE A 760 27.45 35.84 31.98
C ILE A 760 26.19 35.66 32.83
N ASP A 761 25.62 36.74 33.36
CA ASP A 761 24.45 36.67 34.24
C ASP A 761 23.23 36.04 33.56
N ARG A 762 22.98 36.37 32.29
CA ARG A 762 21.93 35.71 31.48
C ARG A 762 22.18 34.21 31.31
N THR A 763 23.42 33.82 30.99
CA THR A 763 23.77 32.40 30.86
C THR A 763 23.59 31.66 32.18
N ILE A 764 24.04 32.24 33.30
CA ILE A 764 23.87 31.64 34.63
C ILE A 764 22.39 31.50 34.99
N GLN A 765 21.54 32.45 34.61
CA GLN A 765 20.10 32.32 34.81
C GLN A 765 19.49 31.17 34.00
N ALA A 766 19.86 31.02 32.73
CA ALA A 766 19.42 29.90 31.89
C ALA A 766 19.86 28.54 32.46
N VAL A 767 21.10 28.45 32.96
CA VAL A 767 21.64 27.24 33.61
C VAL A 767 20.85 26.88 34.87
N LYS A 768 20.42 27.86 35.67
CA LYS A 768 19.55 27.61 36.83
C LYS A 768 18.19 27.04 36.44
N GLU A 769 17.61 27.47 35.31
CA GLU A 769 16.39 26.87 34.80
C GLU A 769 16.62 25.44 34.30
N PHE A 770 17.74 25.18 33.59
CA PHE A 770 18.12 23.82 33.19
C PHE A 770 18.32 22.89 34.40
N LYS A 771 18.90 23.38 35.50
CA LYS A 771 19.01 22.63 36.75
C LYS A 771 17.65 22.22 37.33
N LYS A 772 16.63 23.09 37.24
CA LYS A 772 15.26 22.74 37.66
C LYS A 772 14.66 21.65 36.78
N GLU A 773 14.91 21.68 35.48
CA GLU A 773 14.45 20.66 34.53
C GLU A 773 15.15 19.31 34.76
N ILE A 774 16.47 19.32 34.98
CA ILE A 774 17.25 18.12 35.34
C ILE A 774 16.75 17.50 36.65
N ALA A 775 16.42 18.33 37.65
CA ALA A 775 15.92 17.88 38.95
C ALA A 775 14.56 17.12 38.90
N LYS A 776 13.85 17.16 37.75
CA LYS A 776 12.63 16.37 37.55
C LYS A 776 12.90 14.88 37.29
N TYR A 777 14.15 14.49 37.08
CA TYR A 777 14.54 13.13 36.70
C TYR A 777 15.44 12.49 37.75
N ASP A 778 15.03 11.30 38.24
CA ASP A 778 15.89 10.47 39.09
C ASP A 778 17.01 9.80 38.26
N GLN A 779 18.22 9.73 38.84
CA GLN A 779 19.41 9.06 38.29
C GLN A 779 19.78 9.51 36.87
N ILE A 780 20.09 10.81 36.73
CA ILE A 780 20.49 11.43 35.46
C ILE A 780 21.97 11.81 35.47
N ASN A 781 22.71 11.38 34.46
CA ASN A 781 24.07 11.84 34.21
C ASN A 781 24.02 13.14 33.42
N VAL A 782 24.85 14.12 33.78
CA VAL A 782 24.87 15.42 33.11
C VAL A 782 26.26 15.65 32.53
N ARG A 783 26.33 15.99 31.24
CA ARG A 783 27.56 16.43 30.59
C ARG A 783 27.32 17.81 29.97
N ALA A 784 28.06 18.79 30.45
CA ALA A 784 27.99 20.16 29.95
C ALA A 784 29.28 20.49 29.21
N VAL A 785 29.17 20.93 27.95
CA VAL A 785 30.30 21.34 27.11
C VAL A 785 30.17 22.78 26.67
N ALA A 786 31.30 23.46 26.50
CA ALA A 786 31.36 24.80 25.94
C ALA A 786 32.31 24.88 24.75
N THR A 787 31.89 25.65 23.75
CA THR A 787 32.62 25.77 22.48
C THR A 787 33.42 27.06 22.39
N ALA A 788 33.63 27.58 21.18
CA ALA A 788 34.55 28.67 20.84
C ALA A 788 34.47 29.92 21.73
N ALA A 789 33.28 30.33 22.20
CA ALA A 789 33.14 31.56 22.99
C ALA A 789 33.85 31.48 24.35
N VAL A 790 33.65 30.39 25.09
CA VAL A 790 34.31 30.17 26.38
C VAL A 790 35.77 29.79 26.16
N ARG A 791 36.05 28.96 25.14
CA ARG A 791 37.41 28.55 24.75
C ARG A 791 38.34 29.71 24.46
N GLN A 792 37.81 30.82 23.92
CA GLN A 792 38.58 31.99 23.54
C GLN A 792 38.60 33.09 24.62
N ALA A 793 37.81 32.96 25.70
CA ALA A 793 37.63 34.01 26.70
C ALA A 793 38.86 34.18 27.61
N SER A 794 39.28 35.42 27.86
CA SER A 794 40.40 35.71 28.78
C SER A 794 39.99 35.61 30.25
N ASN A 795 38.72 35.82 30.58
CA ASN A 795 38.13 35.61 31.92
C ASN A 795 37.39 34.26 32.02
N GLN A 796 37.93 33.22 31.37
CA GLN A 796 37.33 31.90 31.33
C GLN A 796 37.15 31.29 32.72
N GLU A 797 38.18 31.34 33.58
CA GLU A 797 38.14 30.73 34.93
C GLU A 797 36.98 31.28 35.77
N GLU A 798 36.79 32.60 35.81
CA GLU A 798 35.67 33.26 36.50
C GLU A 798 34.32 32.73 36.02
N PHE A 799 34.17 32.56 34.70
CA PHE A 799 32.92 32.05 34.12
C PHE A 799 32.68 30.58 34.47
N LEU A 800 33.72 29.74 34.41
CA LEU A 800 33.63 28.31 34.74
C LEU A 800 33.22 28.09 36.21
N GLU A 801 33.79 28.87 37.14
CA GLU A 801 33.42 28.80 38.57
C GLU A 801 31.95 29.18 38.80
N ARG A 802 31.47 30.24 38.14
CA ARG A 802 30.07 30.67 38.24
C ARG A 802 29.12 29.65 37.63
N PHE A 803 29.49 29.02 36.52
CA PHE A 803 28.69 27.96 35.89
C PHE A 803 28.60 26.73 36.78
N GLN A 804 29.73 26.26 37.31
CA GLN A 804 29.79 25.11 38.19
C GLN A 804 28.97 25.34 39.46
N SER A 805 29.03 26.55 40.03
CA SER A 805 28.21 26.93 41.19
C SER A 805 26.70 26.98 40.88
N ALA A 806 26.31 27.17 39.61
CA ALA A 806 24.92 27.24 39.21
C ALA A 806 24.31 25.84 38.92
N LEU A 807 25.07 24.94 38.29
CA LEU A 807 24.60 23.62 37.86
C LEU A 807 24.95 22.48 38.83
N ASP A 808 25.92 22.69 39.74
CA ASP A 808 26.60 21.65 40.52
C ASP A 808 27.36 20.61 39.66
N GLN A 809 27.69 20.98 38.42
CA GLN A 809 28.43 20.16 37.46
C GLN A 809 29.47 21.01 36.73
N PRO A 810 30.66 20.48 36.42
CA PRO A 810 31.67 21.24 35.67
C PRO A 810 31.24 21.49 34.23
N LEU A 811 31.74 22.57 33.64
CA LEU A 811 31.61 22.87 32.22
C LEU A 811 32.90 22.51 31.49
N GLU A 812 32.85 21.48 30.65
CA GLU A 812 33.99 21.02 29.86
C GLU A 812 34.21 21.94 28.65
N VAL A 813 35.34 22.62 28.58
CA VAL A 813 35.68 23.44 27.40
C VAL A 813 36.35 22.54 26.36
N ILE A 814 35.59 22.16 25.32
CA ILE A 814 36.08 21.25 24.28
C ILE A 814 36.92 21.99 23.23
N SER A 815 37.92 21.31 22.68
CA SER A 815 38.68 21.81 21.53
C SER A 815 37.82 21.83 20.27
N GLY A 816 38.20 22.64 19.28
CA GLY A 816 37.47 22.68 18.00
C GLY A 816 37.53 21.36 17.21
N ILE A 817 38.56 20.53 17.43
CA ILE A 817 38.62 19.19 16.82
C ILE A 817 37.65 18.23 17.51
N GLN A 818 37.49 18.32 18.83
CA GLN A 818 36.46 17.53 19.54
C GLN A 818 35.05 17.93 19.12
N GLU A 819 34.80 19.23 18.95
CA GLU A 819 33.55 19.78 18.42
C GLU A 819 33.24 19.16 17.05
N ALA A 820 34.19 19.21 16.12
CA ALA A 820 34.08 18.60 14.79
C ALA A 820 33.90 17.07 14.84
N HIS A 821 34.57 16.37 15.75
CA HIS A 821 34.40 14.92 15.94
C HIS A 821 32.97 14.56 16.39
N TYR A 822 32.41 15.30 17.34
CA TYR A 822 31.04 15.09 17.79
C TYR A 822 30.02 15.41 16.70
N ASP A 823 30.28 16.44 15.89
CA ASP A 823 29.47 16.68 14.69
C ASP A 823 29.51 15.50 13.73
N TYR A 824 30.69 14.94 13.46
CA TYR A 824 30.84 13.73 12.66
C TYR A 824 30.04 12.55 13.22
N MET A 825 30.18 12.25 14.53
CA MET A 825 29.45 11.17 15.18
C MET A 825 27.93 11.38 15.08
N GLY A 826 27.47 12.62 15.29
CA GLY A 826 26.06 12.96 15.18
C GLY A 826 25.50 12.76 13.77
N ILE A 827 26.32 12.97 12.73
CA ILE A 827 25.92 12.79 11.33
C ILE A 827 25.99 11.34 10.89
N ILE A 828 27.10 10.65 11.14
CA ILE A 828 27.34 9.36 10.49
C ILE A 828 26.41 8.26 11.00
N GLU A 829 25.98 8.37 12.26
CA GLU A 829 25.03 7.46 12.90
C GLU A 829 23.57 7.75 12.50
N THR A 830 23.29 8.90 11.87
CA THR A 830 21.90 9.35 11.60
C THR A 830 21.59 9.58 10.12
N LEU A 831 22.60 9.76 9.27
CA LEU A 831 22.45 9.90 7.82
C LEU A 831 23.15 8.76 7.07
N PRO A 832 22.52 8.18 6.03
CA PRO A 832 23.11 7.12 5.21
C PRO A 832 24.10 7.70 4.19
N ILE A 833 25.21 8.25 4.68
CA ILE A 833 26.22 8.93 3.84
C ILE A 833 27.58 8.27 4.01
N ASP A 834 28.16 7.81 2.90
CA ASP A 834 29.48 7.17 2.90
C ASP A 834 30.63 8.19 2.80
N ASN A 835 30.47 9.21 1.94
CA ASN A 835 31.50 10.20 1.64
C ASN A 835 30.88 11.61 1.69
N ALA A 836 31.44 12.51 2.48
CA ALA A 836 30.92 13.88 2.65
C ALA A 836 31.95 14.86 3.20
N LEU A 837 31.68 16.15 2.98
CA LEU A 837 32.25 17.23 3.77
C LEU A 837 31.19 17.72 4.79
N ILE A 838 31.37 17.39 6.06
CA ILE A 838 30.52 17.93 7.13
C ILE A 838 30.98 19.35 7.45
N LEU A 839 30.02 20.27 7.63
CA LEU A 839 30.25 21.69 7.85
C LEU A 839 29.37 22.20 9.01
N ASP A 840 29.96 22.60 10.14
CA ASP A 840 29.26 23.40 11.17
C ASP A 840 29.70 24.85 11.12
N THR A 841 28.74 25.74 10.88
CA THR A 841 28.97 27.18 11.00
C THR A 841 28.43 27.68 12.33
N GLY A 842 29.30 27.59 13.34
CA GLY A 842 29.10 28.18 14.66
C GLY A 842 29.07 29.71 14.65
N GLY A 843 28.92 30.30 15.84
CA GLY A 843 28.95 31.76 15.99
C GLY A 843 30.36 32.33 15.81
N ALA A 844 31.35 31.71 16.43
CA ALA A 844 32.74 32.19 16.47
C ALA A 844 33.75 31.26 15.75
N SER A 845 33.32 30.07 15.31
CA SER A 845 34.15 29.11 14.58
C SER A 845 33.38 28.41 13.46
N LEU A 846 34.13 27.71 12.62
CA LEU A 846 33.68 26.92 11.49
C LEU A 846 34.42 25.59 11.54
N GLU A 847 33.69 24.52 11.75
CA GLU A 847 34.18 23.16 11.82
C GLU A 847 33.96 22.47 10.47
N MET A 848 34.97 21.76 9.99
CA MET A 848 34.90 20.97 8.76
C MET A 848 35.47 19.58 8.98
N VAL A 849 34.73 18.56 8.55
CA VAL A 849 35.18 17.15 8.63
C VAL A 849 35.06 16.48 7.27
N MET A 850 36.15 15.87 6.83
CA MET A 850 36.19 14.98 5.69
C MET A 850 35.82 13.57 6.12
N VAL A 851 34.74 13.05 5.56
CA VAL A 851 34.27 11.67 5.75
C VAL A 851 34.52 10.87 4.49
N ARG A 852 35.18 9.72 4.61
CA ARG A 852 35.26 8.70 3.55
C ARG A 852 34.96 7.31 4.11
N ASP A 853 34.18 6.53 3.37
CA ASP A 853 33.73 5.19 3.77
C ASP A 853 33.21 5.16 5.22
N ARG A 854 32.39 6.17 5.55
CA ARG A 854 31.81 6.40 6.89
C ARG A 854 32.82 6.60 8.02
N LYS A 855 34.06 6.97 7.70
CA LYS A 855 35.13 7.25 8.68
C LYS A 855 35.57 8.71 8.62
N GLU A 856 35.82 9.29 9.78
CA GLU A 856 36.51 10.57 9.91
C GLU A 856 37.97 10.43 9.41
N ILE A 857 38.31 11.18 8.37
CA ILE A 857 39.67 11.20 7.78
C ILE A 857 40.45 12.42 8.24
N HIS A 858 39.84 13.60 8.15
CA HIS A 858 40.42 14.87 8.56
C HIS A 858 39.37 15.75 9.22
N ALA A 859 39.74 16.47 10.26
CA ALA A 859 38.92 17.47 10.90
C ALA A 859 39.73 18.77 11.09
N ILE A 860 39.06 19.91 11.00
CA ILE A 860 39.63 21.22 11.31
C ILE A 860 38.57 22.14 11.91
N SER A 861 39.01 23.03 12.81
CA SER A 861 38.21 24.15 13.30
C SER A 861 38.92 25.45 12.94
N LEU A 862 38.25 26.28 12.16
CA LEU A 862 38.72 27.59 11.75
C LEU A 862 38.12 28.67 12.67
N PRO A 863 38.86 29.70 13.07
CA PRO A 863 38.38 30.75 13.98
C PRO A 863 37.48 31.78 13.28
N VAL A 864 36.58 31.33 12.40
CA VAL A 864 35.63 32.15 11.65
C VAL A 864 34.25 31.54 11.77
N GLY A 865 33.24 32.30 12.20
CA GLY A 865 31.86 31.84 12.30
C GLY A 865 30.88 32.93 11.89
N ALA A 866 29.58 32.65 11.95
CA ALA A 866 28.54 33.56 11.47
C ALA A 866 28.60 34.95 12.11
N VAL A 867 28.86 35.02 13.43
CA VAL A 867 28.96 36.28 14.18
C VAL A 867 30.29 36.98 13.86
N ASN A 868 31.40 36.25 13.90
CA ASN A 868 32.73 36.82 13.61
C ASN A 868 32.80 37.42 12.20
N ILE A 869 32.26 36.72 11.20
CA ILE A 869 32.23 37.21 9.81
C ILE A 869 31.37 38.48 9.73
N SER A 870 30.19 38.45 10.36
CA SER A 870 29.26 39.57 10.31
C SER A 870 29.81 40.81 11.01
N GLU A 871 30.34 40.69 12.23
CA GLU A 871 30.87 41.83 12.99
C GLU A 871 32.20 42.38 12.45
N THR A 872 33.05 41.51 11.87
CA THR A 872 34.37 41.93 11.39
C THR A 872 34.31 42.59 10.02
N TYR A 873 33.45 42.10 9.13
CA TYR A 873 33.47 42.47 7.73
C TYR A 873 32.19 43.13 7.21
N LEU A 874 31.02 42.85 7.80
CA LEU A 874 29.73 43.17 7.18
C LEU A 874 29.05 44.35 7.90
N GLU A 875 28.44 45.24 7.14
CA GLU A 875 27.54 46.24 7.72
C GLU A 875 26.26 45.58 8.25
N LYS A 876 25.63 46.14 9.29
CA LYS A 876 24.42 45.53 9.88
C LYS A 876 23.18 45.60 8.98
N ASP A 877 23.03 46.69 8.22
CA ASP A 877 21.82 46.95 7.44
C ASP A 877 21.95 46.45 5.99
N LYS A 878 22.56 47.25 5.10
CA LYS A 878 22.86 46.88 3.72
C LYS A 878 24.33 46.54 3.54
N ILE A 879 24.62 45.35 3.03
CA ILE A 879 26.00 44.90 2.80
C ILE A 879 26.55 45.59 1.56
N SER A 880 27.69 46.26 1.69
CA SER A 880 28.37 46.85 0.53
C SER A 880 29.14 45.79 -0.26
N ALA A 881 29.26 45.97 -1.57
CA ALA A 881 30.05 45.08 -2.43
C ALA A 881 31.51 44.97 -1.96
N VAL A 882 32.07 46.05 -1.39
CA VAL A 882 33.44 46.06 -0.83
C VAL A 882 33.55 45.17 0.40
N SER A 883 32.59 45.26 1.32
CA SER A 883 32.55 44.46 2.55
C SER A 883 32.32 42.98 2.26
N PHE A 884 31.41 42.68 1.33
CA PHE A 884 31.22 41.32 0.82
C PHE A 884 32.47 40.76 0.13
N PHE A 885 33.15 41.57 -0.70
CA PHE A 885 34.38 41.14 -1.36
C PHE A 885 35.50 40.85 -0.34
N LYS A 886 35.63 41.67 0.70
CA LYS A 886 36.59 41.47 1.79
C LYS A 886 36.31 40.18 2.57
N SER A 887 35.07 39.93 2.98
CA SER A 887 34.69 38.71 3.69
C SER A 887 34.88 37.46 2.83
N SER A 888 34.46 37.51 1.56
CA SER A 888 34.66 36.42 0.59
C SER A 888 36.15 36.11 0.38
N THR A 889 36.99 37.14 0.24
CA THR A 889 38.44 36.97 0.04
C THR A 889 39.12 36.41 1.29
N ALA A 890 38.71 36.85 2.48
CA ALA A 890 39.22 36.33 3.74
C ALA A 890 38.90 34.83 3.89
N LEU A 891 37.67 34.43 3.56
CA LEU A 891 37.24 33.03 3.65
C LEU A 891 37.92 32.13 2.62
N GLN A 892 38.07 32.60 1.38
CA GLN A 892 38.81 31.88 0.34
C GLN A 892 40.28 31.65 0.70
N ARG A 893 40.93 32.59 1.40
CA ARG A 893 42.30 32.39 1.90
C ARG A 893 42.35 31.28 2.94
N LEU A 894 41.42 31.28 3.90
CA LEU A 894 41.33 30.23 4.90
C LEU A 894 41.12 28.85 4.28
N PHE A 895 40.22 28.73 3.30
CA PHE A 895 40.00 27.47 2.58
C PHE A 895 41.22 27.00 1.79
N ARG A 896 42.02 27.93 1.25
CA ARG A 896 43.28 27.62 0.57
C ARG A 896 44.34 27.07 1.51
N ASP A 897 44.34 27.50 2.77
CA ASP A 897 45.27 27.03 3.78
C ASP A 897 44.92 25.60 4.29
N VAL A 898 43.73 25.08 3.96
CA VAL A 898 43.33 23.69 4.25
C VAL A 898 43.74 22.77 3.11
N SER A 899 44.92 22.14 3.23
CA SER A 899 45.54 21.35 2.16
C SER A 899 44.69 20.19 1.63
N TRP A 900 43.90 19.55 2.50
CA TRP A 900 43.07 18.39 2.15
C TRP A 900 41.70 18.77 1.56
N LEU A 901 41.32 20.04 1.54
CA LEU A 901 39.97 20.45 1.11
C LEU A 901 39.71 20.22 -0.39
N LEU A 902 40.75 20.16 -1.22
CA LEU A 902 40.61 19.80 -2.64
C LEU A 902 40.38 18.29 -2.85
N GLU A 903 40.64 17.45 -1.85
CA GLU A 903 40.42 16.00 -1.93
C GLU A 903 38.94 15.60 -1.81
N VAL A 904 38.09 16.51 -1.33
CA VAL A 904 36.64 16.34 -1.23
C VAL A 904 35.91 16.97 -2.42
N ARG A 905 36.59 17.12 -3.57
CA ARG A 905 35.96 17.64 -4.78
C ARG A 905 34.77 16.77 -5.17
N ASN A 906 33.64 17.40 -5.48
CA ASN A 906 32.34 16.77 -5.77
C ASN A 906 31.72 15.99 -4.60
N PHE A 907 32.25 16.09 -3.37
CA PHE A 907 31.58 15.48 -2.22
C PHE A 907 30.31 16.28 -1.88
N PRO A 908 29.24 15.62 -1.41
CA PRO A 908 28.09 16.33 -0.85
C PRO A 908 28.53 17.08 0.42
N ILE A 909 28.02 18.30 0.58
CA ILE A 909 28.19 19.06 1.83
C ILE A 909 27.07 18.68 2.79
N VAL A 910 27.40 18.25 4.00
CA VAL A 910 26.43 18.04 5.08
C VAL A 910 26.53 19.21 6.04
N ALA A 911 25.52 20.10 6.03
CA ALA A 911 25.54 21.33 6.78
C ALA A 911 24.73 21.23 8.08
N ILE A 912 25.39 21.59 9.17
CA ILE A 912 24.86 21.67 10.54
C ILE A 912 24.99 23.09 11.08
N GLY A 913 24.39 23.34 12.24
CA GLY A 913 24.35 24.67 12.82
C GLY A 913 23.12 25.49 12.43
N GLY A 914 22.79 26.48 13.28
CA GLY A 914 21.53 27.20 13.17
C GLY A 914 21.41 28.08 11.92
N SER A 915 22.52 28.66 11.45
CA SER A 915 22.51 29.49 10.22
C SER A 915 22.27 28.64 8.98
N ASN A 916 22.92 27.48 8.89
CA ASN A 916 22.73 26.53 7.80
C ASN A 916 21.29 25.98 7.79
N ARG A 917 20.74 25.57 8.95
CA ARG A 917 19.33 25.16 9.03
C ARG A 917 18.34 26.27 8.68
N THR A 918 18.72 27.55 8.82
CA THR A 918 17.88 28.66 8.42
C THR A 918 17.75 28.75 6.89
N LEU A 919 18.82 28.47 6.15
CA LEU A 919 18.76 28.32 4.69
C LEU A 919 17.77 27.24 4.27
N ALA A 920 17.79 26.07 4.94
CA ALA A 920 16.81 25.01 4.71
C ALA A 920 15.36 25.45 5.02
N LYS A 921 15.15 26.20 6.12
CA LYS A 921 13.83 26.73 6.50
C LYS A 921 13.27 27.72 5.47
N ILE A 922 14.10 28.62 4.94
CA ILE A 922 13.71 29.55 3.87
C ILE A 922 13.30 28.76 2.62
N SER A 923 14.13 27.80 2.20
CA SER A 923 13.85 26.93 1.05
C SER A 923 12.54 26.15 1.18
N ARG A 924 12.32 25.47 2.33
CA ARG A 924 11.07 24.72 2.60
C ARG A 924 9.82 25.58 2.49
N ARG A 925 9.89 26.83 2.97
CA ARG A 925 8.78 27.79 2.87
C ARG A 925 8.55 28.26 1.44
N GLN A 926 9.62 28.57 0.70
CA GLN A 926 9.52 28.99 -0.71
C GLN A 926 8.99 27.87 -1.62
N ARG A 927 9.28 26.61 -1.31
CA ARG A 927 8.79 25.42 -2.03
C ARG A 927 7.44 24.89 -1.53
N GLU A 928 6.84 25.50 -0.50
CA GLU A 928 5.60 25.03 0.14
C GLU A 928 5.65 23.59 0.69
N VAL A 929 6.85 23.09 1.04
CA VAL A 929 7.09 21.72 1.58
C VAL A 929 7.42 21.73 3.07
N VAL A 930 6.69 22.53 3.83
CA VAL A 930 6.93 22.72 5.28
C VAL A 930 6.74 21.40 6.06
N GLY A 931 6.07 20.40 5.53
CA GLY A 931 5.96 19.08 6.16
C GLY A 931 7.23 18.23 6.16
N LEU A 932 8.21 18.49 5.28
CA LEU A 932 9.43 17.69 5.18
C LEU A 932 10.40 17.96 6.33
N PRO A 933 11.03 16.94 6.96
CA PRO A 933 12.03 17.17 8.00
C PRO A 933 13.25 17.95 7.48
N ILE A 934 13.89 18.76 8.34
CA ILE A 934 15.17 19.43 7.99
C ILE A 934 16.31 18.42 7.92
N HIS A 935 16.27 17.42 8.80
CA HIS A 935 17.27 16.37 8.83
C HIS A 935 17.14 15.52 7.57
N GLY A 936 18.22 15.44 6.77
CA GLY A 936 18.22 14.80 5.46
C GLY A 936 17.63 15.67 4.33
N TYR A 937 17.30 16.95 4.57
CA TYR A 937 16.79 17.81 3.50
C TYR A 937 17.89 18.17 2.49
N HIS A 938 17.65 17.91 1.20
CA HIS A 938 18.57 18.24 0.11
C HIS A 938 18.21 19.57 -0.57
N LEU A 939 19.22 20.42 -0.79
CA LEU A 939 19.09 21.68 -1.53
C LEU A 939 20.19 21.79 -2.61
N PRO A 940 19.80 21.89 -3.89
CA PRO A 940 20.73 22.21 -4.97
C PRO A 940 21.48 23.53 -4.76
N SER A 941 22.74 23.56 -5.19
CA SER A 941 23.65 24.70 -4.99
C SER A 941 23.19 25.97 -5.71
N ASP A 942 22.57 25.87 -6.88
CA ASP A 942 21.98 26.98 -7.63
C ASP A 942 20.85 27.65 -6.84
N GLU A 943 19.98 26.87 -6.22
CA GLU A 943 18.91 27.39 -5.37
C GLU A 943 19.44 27.98 -4.06
N ALA A 944 20.42 27.31 -3.43
CA ALA A 944 21.11 27.89 -2.27
C ALA A 944 21.77 29.24 -2.59
N ASN A 945 22.38 29.37 -3.78
CA ASN A 945 22.93 30.63 -4.28
C ASN A 945 21.83 31.68 -4.51
N HIS A 946 20.69 31.29 -5.09
CA HIS A 946 19.57 32.19 -5.30
C HIS A 946 19.02 32.77 -3.99
N ILE A 947 18.79 31.92 -2.98
CA ILE A 947 18.36 32.36 -1.65
C ILE A 947 19.42 33.27 -1.02
N PHE A 948 20.71 32.94 -1.17
CA PHE A 948 21.78 33.78 -0.67
C PHE A 948 21.80 35.17 -1.32
N GLU A 949 21.63 35.27 -2.64
CA GLU A 949 21.55 36.55 -3.35
C GLU A 949 20.38 37.41 -2.86
N GLN A 950 19.21 36.80 -2.63
CA GLN A 950 18.04 37.45 -2.06
C GLN A 950 18.33 38.01 -0.65
N VAL A 951 18.97 37.20 0.21
CA VAL A 951 19.32 37.60 1.58
C VAL A 951 20.37 38.70 1.57
N LEU A 952 21.37 38.61 0.68
CA LEU A 952 22.45 39.58 0.54
C LEU A 952 21.93 40.95 0.06
N GLY A 953 20.97 40.95 -0.88
CA GLY A 953 20.37 42.17 -1.43
C GLY A 953 19.40 42.90 -0.50
N SER A 954 18.83 42.19 0.48
CA SER A 954 17.86 42.71 1.45
C SER A 954 18.52 43.58 2.53
N ASN A 955 17.83 44.60 3.03
CA ASN A 955 18.21 45.34 4.24
C ASN A 955 17.85 44.58 5.53
N LEU A 956 18.25 45.06 6.72
CA LEU A 956 18.04 44.31 7.98
C LEU A 956 16.57 44.06 8.28
N LYS A 957 15.70 45.04 7.99
CA LYS A 957 14.26 44.90 8.19
C LYS A 957 13.66 43.86 7.25
N GLU A 958 13.98 43.96 5.96
CA GLU A 958 13.54 43.01 4.93
C GLU A 958 13.99 41.57 5.27
N ARG A 959 15.23 41.38 5.72
CA ARG A 959 15.70 40.07 6.20
C ARG A 959 14.89 39.57 7.41
N GLY A 960 14.58 40.45 8.36
CA GLY A 960 13.76 40.11 9.52
C GLY A 960 12.32 39.70 9.18
N ASP A 961 11.84 40.05 7.99
CA ASP A 961 10.51 39.72 7.49
C ASP A 961 10.51 38.50 6.52
N LEU A 962 11.68 37.89 6.26
CA LEU A 962 11.78 36.71 5.38
C LEU A 962 11.19 35.44 6.04
N PRO A 963 10.25 34.74 5.38
CA PRO A 963 9.71 33.49 5.90
C PRO A 963 10.79 32.43 6.14
N GLY A 964 10.82 31.86 7.34
CA GLY A 964 11.81 30.86 7.74
C GLY A 964 13.09 31.42 8.39
N LEU A 965 13.28 32.75 8.43
CA LEU A 965 14.39 33.42 9.10
C LEU A 965 13.93 34.12 10.39
N ALA A 966 14.44 33.68 11.54
CA ALA A 966 14.13 34.33 12.81
C ALA A 966 14.70 35.77 12.86
N LYS A 967 13.88 36.73 13.32
CA LYS A 967 14.25 38.17 13.41
C LYS A 967 15.58 38.43 14.12
N ASN A 968 15.87 37.66 15.17
CA ASN A 968 17.10 37.79 15.97
C ASN A 968 18.35 37.21 15.30
N ARG A 969 18.24 36.67 14.08
CA ARG A 969 19.33 36.17 13.24
C ARG A 969 19.54 36.99 11.95
N ALA A 970 18.67 37.97 11.67
CA ALA A 970 18.70 38.75 10.43
C ALA A 970 20.00 39.55 10.24
N ASP A 971 20.68 39.91 11.32
CA ASP A 971 21.96 40.64 11.32
C ASP A 971 23.18 39.75 11.06
N ILE A 972 23.08 38.43 11.28
CA ILE A 972 24.21 37.49 11.13
C ILE A 972 24.03 36.46 10.00
N ILE A 973 22.85 36.37 9.39
CA ILE A 973 22.54 35.31 8.41
C ILE A 973 23.44 35.34 7.17
N VAL A 974 23.82 36.53 6.69
CA VAL A 974 24.72 36.67 5.53
C VAL A 974 26.10 36.06 5.85
N GLY A 975 26.66 36.39 7.02
CA GLY A 975 27.92 35.81 7.47
C GLY A 975 27.82 34.31 7.74
N GLY A 976 26.65 33.82 8.15
CA GLY A 976 26.39 32.40 8.39
C GLY A 976 26.21 31.55 7.14
N MET A 977 25.66 32.10 6.05
CA MET A 977 25.51 31.39 4.78
C MET A 977 26.76 31.49 3.90
N LEU A 978 27.59 32.52 4.06
CA LEU A 978 28.76 32.74 3.20
C LEU A 978 29.72 31.54 3.12
N PRO A 979 30.02 30.77 4.19
CA PRO A 979 30.87 29.58 4.10
C PRO A 979 30.36 28.51 3.14
N ILE A 980 29.08 28.15 3.22
CA ILE A 980 28.54 27.11 2.36
C ILE A 980 28.54 27.53 0.89
N ILE A 981 28.20 28.79 0.64
CA ILE A 981 28.19 29.39 -0.71
C ILE A 981 29.60 29.42 -1.32
N LYS A 982 30.62 29.71 -0.51
CA LYS A 982 32.01 29.70 -0.97
C LYS A 982 32.55 28.29 -1.17
N LEU A 983 32.07 27.31 -0.39
CA LEU A 983 32.45 25.92 -0.55
C LEU A 983 31.92 25.31 -1.83
N PHE A 984 30.67 25.57 -2.24
CA PHE A 984 30.16 25.10 -3.55
C PHE A 984 31.13 25.43 -4.69
N GLN A 985 31.63 26.68 -4.72
CA GLN A 985 32.60 27.14 -5.73
C GLN A 985 33.98 26.52 -5.56
N TYR A 986 34.41 26.23 -4.33
CA TYR A 986 35.77 25.77 -4.03
C TYR A 986 35.96 24.27 -4.26
N ILE A 987 34.95 23.47 -3.93
CA ILE A 987 35.00 22.00 -4.03
C ILE A 987 34.12 21.43 -5.16
N ASP A 988 33.50 22.27 -5.99
CA ASP A 988 32.68 21.83 -7.13
C ASP A 988 31.51 20.92 -6.69
N SER A 989 30.90 21.24 -5.55
CA SER A 989 29.75 20.49 -5.00
C SER A 989 28.45 21.08 -5.52
N ASP A 990 27.53 20.22 -5.95
CA ASP A 990 26.28 20.60 -6.61
C ASP A 990 25.09 20.71 -5.65
N GLN A 991 25.23 20.27 -4.39
CA GLN A 991 24.15 20.26 -3.40
C GLN A 991 24.64 20.30 -1.95
N VAL A 992 23.75 20.68 -1.04
CA VAL A 992 23.89 20.54 0.41
C VAL A 992 22.79 19.66 0.99
N ILE A 993 23.14 18.83 1.97
CA ILE A 993 22.25 18.07 2.83
C ILE A 993 22.24 18.73 4.22
N PHE A 994 21.08 18.99 4.80
CA PHE A 994 20.99 19.60 6.13
C PHE A 994 20.76 18.56 7.22
N SER A 995 21.28 18.82 8.42
CA SER A 995 21.06 17.96 9.58
C SER A 995 20.65 18.73 10.84
N GLN A 996 19.73 18.13 11.61
CA GLN A 996 19.39 18.55 12.96
C GLN A 996 20.28 17.88 14.02
N SER A 997 20.86 16.71 13.72
CA SER A 997 21.87 16.05 14.54
C SER A 997 23.23 16.74 14.36
N GLY A 998 23.93 16.97 15.46
CA GLY A 998 25.30 17.52 15.47
C GLY A 998 25.97 17.21 16.81
N LEU A 999 26.76 18.13 17.34
CA LEU A 999 27.51 17.98 18.60
C LEU A 999 26.76 17.28 19.74
N ARG A 1000 25.51 17.67 20.05
CA ARG A 1000 24.78 17.07 21.20
C ARG A 1000 24.44 15.61 20.96
N GLU A 1001 23.93 15.29 19.78
CA GLU A 1001 23.66 13.93 19.36
C GLU A 1001 24.97 13.12 19.30
N GLY A 1002 26.07 13.68 18.80
CA GLY A 1002 27.37 13.01 18.79
C GLY A 1002 27.92 12.67 20.18
N ILE A 1003 27.79 13.57 21.15
CA ILE A 1003 28.15 13.30 22.55
C ILE A 1003 27.28 12.17 23.11
N LEU A 1004 25.96 12.18 22.82
CA LEU A 1004 25.06 11.11 23.25
C LEU A 1004 25.49 9.77 22.67
N PHE A 1005 25.83 9.74 21.38
CA PHE A 1005 26.19 8.52 20.66
C PHE A 1005 27.52 7.95 21.12
N GLU A 1006 28.50 8.82 21.38
CA GLU A 1006 29.76 8.41 22.00
C GLU A 1006 29.52 7.75 23.37
N GLU A 1007 28.66 8.34 24.21
CA GLU A 1007 28.33 7.77 25.53
C GLU A 1007 27.57 6.44 25.42
N ILE A 1008 26.60 6.34 24.49
CA ILE A 1008 25.88 5.09 24.22
C ILE A 1008 26.88 4.01 23.78
N GLN A 1009 27.76 4.29 22.82
CA GLN A 1009 28.77 3.33 22.36
C GLN A 1009 29.73 2.94 23.48
N LYS A 1010 30.21 3.88 24.30
CA LYS A 1010 31.09 3.61 25.45
C LYS A 1010 30.44 2.70 26.49
N VAL A 1011 29.16 2.92 26.78
CA VAL A 1011 28.43 2.18 27.84
C VAL A 1011 27.90 0.84 27.35
N THR A 1012 27.44 0.78 26.09
CA THR A 1012 26.76 -0.41 25.55
C THR A 1012 27.65 -1.31 24.72
N GLY A 1013 28.70 -0.77 24.07
CA GLY A 1013 29.50 -1.48 23.08
C GLY A 1013 28.77 -1.78 21.77
N HIS A 1014 27.56 -1.24 21.58
CA HIS A 1014 26.74 -1.40 20.39
C HIS A 1014 26.69 -0.12 19.55
N GLU A 1015 26.46 -0.26 18.24
CA GLU A 1015 26.13 0.87 17.38
C GLU A 1015 24.83 1.55 17.84
N VAL A 1016 24.70 2.84 17.56
CA VAL A 1016 23.52 3.60 17.95
C VAL A 1016 22.37 3.23 17.02
N LEU A 1017 21.22 2.91 17.62
CA LEU A 1017 19.98 2.69 16.88
C LEU A 1017 19.16 3.97 16.97
N ASP A 1018 19.19 4.82 15.93
CA ASP A 1018 18.36 6.03 15.88
C ASP A 1018 16.90 5.65 15.66
N PRO A 1019 15.98 5.93 16.61
CA PRO A 1019 14.56 5.65 16.44
C PRO A 1019 13.91 6.53 15.34
N ARG A 1020 14.57 7.60 14.88
CA ARG A 1020 14.01 8.61 13.96
C ARG A 1020 14.11 8.23 12.47
N VAL A 1021 14.22 6.94 12.16
CA VAL A 1021 13.92 6.43 10.81
C VAL A 1021 12.40 6.44 10.55
N ASP A 1022 11.60 6.82 11.57
CA ASP A 1022 10.16 7.05 11.47
C ASP A 1022 9.82 8.54 11.73
N GLU A 1023 9.12 9.17 10.78
CA GLU A 1023 8.85 10.60 10.73
C GLU A 1023 7.73 10.99 11.71
N SER A 1024 8.02 11.78 12.74
CA SER A 1024 7.15 12.90 13.16
C SER A 1024 7.66 13.69 14.38
N VAL A 1025 7.24 14.96 14.40
CA VAL A 1025 7.26 15.94 15.51
C VAL A 1025 8.43 16.93 15.52
N ASP A 1026 8.28 17.96 14.67
CA ASP A 1026 8.89 19.29 14.85
C ASP A 1026 8.39 19.90 16.18
N THR A 1027 9.29 20.08 17.16
CA THR A 1027 9.03 20.82 18.42
C THR A 1027 9.98 22.01 18.63
N GLU A 1028 10.73 22.44 17.61
CA GLU A 1028 11.27 23.81 17.64
C GLU A 1028 10.13 24.77 17.27
N SER A 1029 9.67 25.53 18.26
CA SER A 1029 8.63 26.54 18.12
C SER A 1029 8.80 27.37 16.83
N ASP A 1030 7.84 27.19 15.93
CA ASP A 1030 7.52 28.07 14.80
C ASP A 1030 6.92 29.41 15.32
N GLU A 1031 7.49 29.98 16.38
CA GLU A 1031 7.08 31.29 16.92
C GLU A 1031 7.92 32.41 16.28
N THR A 1032 7.54 32.79 15.06
CA THR A 1032 6.92 34.10 14.71
C THR A 1032 6.89 34.28 13.20
#